data_AF-A0A504JC01-F1
#
_entry.id   AF-A0A504JC01-F1
#
_cell.length_a   1.000
_cell.length_b   1.000
_cell.length_c   1.000
_cell.angle_alpha   90.00
_cell.angle_beta   90.00
_cell.angle_gamma   90.00
#
_symmetry.space_group_name_H-M   'P 1'
#
loop_
_entity.id
_entity.type
_entity.pdbx_description
1 polymer ?
#
loop_
_entity_poly.entity_id
_entity_poly.type
_entity_poly.pdbx_seq_one_letter_code
_entity_poly.pdbx_strand_id
1 'polypeptide(L)'
;MRSLLLSFFFLIIIKFGQAQKSFSILGNTYKYEYKETEQKFKIIKIESNNDEFIHSKDISPDSFSGFSSAIRGYFNNQEFYFLSKKFKIKDISKVGIENEIENGNIQFKDLPNEDKILDTGTFEIVGMPKKFRNFKYITIKNEGSDDHYTIENKNLNISINNIEELSSSKIKENLISPLKTKSEEILAQIKAEFYVHLSEFDKFYDSVIKKSPDYTFLETEVFEDTAGNSHNISVFYLEKEETISLKLIKVSDQSNLGIGVFKTTWEIYEFKESFFGYFNFPKNTINNLAIERILALIKQNKSTSKLLKEKKEAEKSLKEVIEKFDNEKTNYSGRIVVNKKFNLYNQEPAKEKVKVKKCNWWVLCLCKKEIIKNKYVSKISNVFMVDHVNITFFNNRIDELSIEGRFESHPDIPVSIKNDQYSLTLKDFRNRTQTDFYRNNELAINGKFYYGDVLSFLSLEDGSDFNTAIKNGSIKVSPGSPVKVESRDIYDYFTGVIFSDFLGFNPNNSNSLLVAEGMVRIPLNRYHKGKRTYLDNLTISGSANIVGNTENNALKIELEDIQRENPEDFKLSEENFSSNNFDLLRYNNTRLGIKASLVTYELKTLKSFLHLRYGLELVRTRFDFNLIGIDSTTVDSEIRVERSLFAEKSFQIFSIGQEVDLNIEIRPQSKYFGADISFGINWFGETGGNDVNFRAFNNTPNLKLMGTVYATPKKSKNGLFLRLGAYYNLGDYESFPQLMIGYAANLSSFINKGANQ
;
A
#
# COMPACT_ATOMS: atom_id res chain seq x y z
N MET A 1 47.07 -2.27 1.25
CA MET A 1 47.06 -0.81 1.44
C MET A 1 47.80 0.01 0.37
N ARG A 2 48.74 -0.54 -0.42
CA ARG A 2 49.36 0.21 -1.54
C ARG A 2 48.63 0.12 -2.90
N SER A 3 47.78 -0.88 -3.15
CA SER A 3 46.99 -0.95 -4.41
C SER A 3 45.71 -0.10 -4.40
N LEU A 4 45.24 0.33 -3.23
CA LEU A 4 44.01 1.13 -3.10
C LEU A 4 44.23 2.62 -3.42
N LEU A 5 45.47 3.12 -3.27
CA LEU A 5 45.81 4.51 -3.55
C LEU A 5 46.05 4.79 -5.06
N LEU A 6 46.47 3.80 -5.84
CA LEU A 6 46.67 3.97 -7.29
C LEU A 6 45.36 3.94 -8.09
N SER A 7 44.36 3.18 -7.65
CA SER A 7 43.01 3.24 -8.24
C SER A 7 42.30 4.57 -7.98
N PHE A 8 42.68 5.29 -6.91
CA PHE A 8 42.08 6.59 -6.60
C PHE A 8 42.61 7.71 -7.52
N PHE A 9 43.83 7.59 -8.05
CA PHE A 9 44.43 8.58 -8.95
C PHE A 9 44.04 8.39 -10.42
N PHE A 10 43.67 7.17 -10.86
CA PHE A 10 43.14 6.96 -12.21
C PHE A 10 41.67 7.39 -12.40
N LEU A 11 40.93 7.61 -11.30
CA LEU A 11 39.55 8.11 -11.34
C LEU A 11 39.45 9.64 -11.47
N ILE A 12 40.55 10.38 -11.39
CA ILE A 12 40.54 11.85 -11.40
C ILE A 12 40.82 12.45 -12.81
N ILE A 13 41.19 11.65 -13.82
CA ILE A 13 41.47 12.16 -15.19
C ILE A 13 40.29 11.95 -16.18
N ILE A 14 39.17 11.33 -15.81
CA ILE A 14 38.01 11.15 -16.71
C ILE A 14 36.81 12.00 -16.28
N LYS A 15 37.01 13.31 -16.08
CA LYS A 15 35.91 14.27 -15.85
C LYS A 15 35.93 15.52 -16.74
N PHE A 16 36.46 15.38 -17.95
CA PHE A 16 36.12 16.23 -19.11
C PHE A 16 35.74 15.34 -20.32
N GLY A 17 34.95 14.30 -20.06
CA GLY A 17 34.47 13.42 -21.11
C GLY A 17 33.39 14.11 -21.92
N GLN A 18 33.64 14.34 -23.21
CA GLN A 18 32.56 14.50 -24.19
C GLN A 18 31.58 13.35 -23.97
N ALA A 19 30.36 13.69 -23.58
CA ALA A 19 29.36 12.67 -23.37
C ALA A 19 28.96 12.13 -24.74
N GLN A 20 29.24 10.84 -24.95
CA GLN A 20 29.05 10.18 -26.23
C GLN A 20 28.29 8.88 -26.02
N LYS A 21 27.35 8.58 -26.92
CA LYS A 21 26.65 7.28 -26.95
C LYS A 21 26.43 6.84 -28.39
N SER A 22 26.86 5.62 -28.72
CA SER A 22 26.68 5.03 -30.04
C SER A 22 25.46 4.11 -30.07
N PHE A 23 24.81 4.02 -31.22
CA PHE A 23 23.65 3.16 -31.48
C PHE A 23 23.67 2.71 -32.94
N SER A 24 22.93 1.68 -33.32
CA SER A 24 22.91 1.20 -34.70
C SER A 24 21.49 1.06 -35.20
N ILE A 25 21.24 1.52 -36.44
CA ILE A 25 19.95 1.40 -37.10
C ILE A 25 20.16 0.78 -38.47
N LEU A 26 19.43 -0.30 -38.77
CA LEU A 26 19.47 -0.98 -40.07
C LEU A 26 20.89 -1.40 -40.51
N GLY A 27 21.77 -1.71 -39.56
CA GLY A 27 23.16 -2.11 -39.81
C GLY A 27 24.13 -0.95 -40.05
N ASN A 28 23.71 0.30 -39.88
CA ASN A 28 24.58 1.47 -39.83
C ASN A 28 24.74 1.94 -38.38
N THR A 29 25.97 2.28 -37.97
CA THR A 29 26.24 2.78 -36.61
C THR A 29 26.24 4.30 -36.60
N TYR A 30 25.61 4.89 -35.59
CA TYR A 30 25.51 6.32 -35.34
C TYR A 30 26.04 6.63 -33.94
N LYS A 31 26.42 7.89 -33.72
CA LYS A 31 26.93 8.39 -32.44
C LYS A 31 26.35 9.77 -32.12
N TYR A 32 25.85 9.91 -30.90
CA TYR A 32 25.53 11.19 -30.28
C TYR A 32 26.79 11.78 -29.65
N GLU A 33 27.06 13.07 -29.92
CA GLU A 33 28.12 13.82 -29.25
C GLU A 33 27.57 15.17 -28.77
N TYR A 34 27.72 15.45 -27.47
CA TYR A 34 27.46 16.76 -26.90
C TYR A 34 28.77 17.46 -26.54
N LYS A 35 29.00 18.63 -27.14
CA LYS A 35 30.12 19.49 -26.79
C LYS A 35 29.64 20.57 -25.83
N GLU A 36 29.87 20.33 -24.54
CA GLU A 36 29.44 21.20 -23.44
C GLU A 36 29.94 22.65 -23.61
N THR A 37 31.16 22.84 -24.12
CA THR A 37 31.77 24.17 -24.35
C THR A 37 31.11 24.97 -25.47
N GLU A 38 30.48 24.30 -26.44
CA GLU A 38 29.87 24.94 -27.61
C GLU A 38 28.34 25.01 -27.49
N GLN A 39 27.73 24.31 -26.51
CA GLN A 39 26.29 24.03 -26.46
C GLN A 39 25.75 23.41 -27.76
N LYS A 40 26.59 22.62 -28.44
CA LYS A 40 26.27 21.99 -29.71
C LYS A 40 26.12 20.50 -29.57
N PHE A 41 25.11 20.00 -30.25
CA PHE A 41 24.87 18.58 -30.40
C PHE A 41 25.12 18.13 -31.82
N LYS A 42 25.79 16.99 -31.95
CA LYS A 42 26.18 16.39 -33.22
C LYS A 42 25.69 14.95 -33.29
N ILE A 43 25.16 14.57 -34.46
CA ILE A 43 24.91 13.19 -34.84
C ILE A 43 25.91 12.83 -35.94
N ILE A 44 26.71 11.80 -35.69
CA ILE A 44 27.75 11.32 -36.60
C ILE A 44 27.37 9.90 -37.02
N LYS A 45 27.42 9.60 -38.33
CA LYS A 45 27.31 8.22 -38.81
C LYS A 45 28.71 7.66 -38.98
N ILE A 46 28.91 6.49 -38.40
CA ILE A 46 30.17 5.78 -38.41
C ILE A 46 30.10 4.80 -39.58
N GLU A 47 30.84 5.08 -40.66
CA GLU A 47 31.10 4.11 -41.73
C GLU A 47 32.52 3.56 -41.58
N SER A 48 32.71 2.31 -42.00
CA SER A 48 33.90 1.50 -41.69
C SER A 48 35.25 2.10 -42.11
N ASN A 49 35.28 3.14 -42.95
CA ASN A 49 36.51 3.79 -43.40
C ASN A 49 36.48 5.34 -43.40
N ASN A 50 35.43 6.00 -42.90
CA ASN A 50 35.38 7.45 -42.66
C ASN A 50 34.14 7.83 -41.83
N ASP A 51 34.31 8.70 -40.82
CA ASP A 51 33.19 9.29 -40.08
C ASP A 51 32.54 10.37 -40.96
N GLU A 52 31.33 10.12 -41.46
CA GLU A 52 30.59 11.11 -42.23
C GLU A 52 29.78 12.01 -41.27
N PHE A 53 30.02 13.31 -41.36
CA PHE A 53 29.30 14.29 -40.56
C PHE A 53 27.89 14.49 -41.11
N ILE A 54 26.90 14.19 -40.30
CA ILE A 54 25.51 14.08 -40.77
C ILE A 54 24.65 15.26 -40.33
N HIS A 55 24.74 15.70 -39.07
CA HIS A 55 23.94 16.81 -38.58
C HIS A 55 24.54 17.48 -37.34
N SER A 56 24.50 18.82 -37.28
CA SER A 56 24.65 19.58 -36.04
C SER A 56 23.48 20.52 -35.85
N LYS A 57 23.07 20.69 -34.60
CA LYS A 57 22.13 21.72 -34.21
C LYS A 57 22.61 22.40 -32.93
N ASP A 58 22.51 23.72 -32.91
CA ASP A 58 22.72 24.52 -31.72
C ASP A 58 21.51 24.29 -30.79
N ILE A 59 21.77 23.97 -29.52
CA ILE A 59 20.70 23.69 -28.55
C ILE A 59 20.66 24.83 -27.54
N SER A 60 19.50 25.48 -27.41
CA SER A 60 19.18 26.24 -26.21
C SER A 60 18.77 25.27 -25.10
N PRO A 61 19.44 25.25 -23.94
CA PRO A 61 19.19 24.32 -22.83
C PRO A 61 17.75 24.30 -22.29
N ASP A 62 16.95 25.31 -22.64
CA ASP A 62 15.68 25.63 -21.97
C ASP A 62 14.43 25.03 -22.65
N SER A 63 14.55 24.31 -23.78
CA SER A 63 13.37 23.77 -24.49
C SER A 63 13.52 22.32 -24.96
N PHE A 64 13.36 21.36 -24.03
CA PHE A 64 13.31 19.92 -24.34
C PHE A 64 12.29 19.58 -25.45
N SER A 65 11.12 20.24 -25.45
CA SER A 65 10.05 20.01 -26.42
C SER A 65 10.44 20.42 -27.85
N GLY A 66 11.10 21.56 -28.03
CA GLY A 66 11.58 22.03 -29.33
C GLY A 66 12.71 21.17 -29.90
N PHE A 67 13.56 20.66 -29.00
CA PHE A 67 14.71 19.86 -29.37
C PHE A 67 14.37 18.39 -29.71
N SER A 68 13.53 17.72 -28.90
CA SER A 68 13.01 16.37 -29.22
C SER A 68 12.21 16.38 -30.53
N SER A 69 11.44 17.44 -30.79
CA SER A 69 10.71 17.63 -32.05
C SER A 69 11.64 17.76 -33.26
N ALA A 70 12.78 18.42 -33.12
CA ALA A 70 13.77 18.55 -34.19
C ALA A 70 14.45 17.22 -34.55
N ILE A 71 14.81 16.42 -33.53
CA ILE A 71 15.39 15.09 -33.74
C ILE A 71 14.38 14.13 -34.39
N ARG A 72 13.13 14.14 -33.91
CA ARG A 72 12.03 13.40 -34.57
C ARG A 72 11.83 13.84 -36.00
N GLY A 73 11.86 15.15 -36.26
CA GLY A 73 11.77 15.72 -37.61
C GLY A 73 12.91 15.26 -38.53
N TYR A 74 14.14 15.23 -38.02
CA TYR A 74 15.31 14.73 -38.76
C TYR A 74 15.13 13.25 -39.14
N PHE A 75 14.82 12.39 -38.17
CA PHE A 75 14.65 10.95 -38.42
C PHE A 75 13.45 10.64 -39.32
N ASN A 76 12.32 11.33 -39.15
CA ASN A 76 11.15 11.18 -40.01
C ASN A 76 11.45 11.52 -41.49
N ASN A 77 12.45 12.37 -41.74
CA ASN A 77 12.87 12.77 -43.08
C ASN A 77 14.08 11.97 -43.60
N GLN A 78 14.59 10.99 -42.85
CA GLN A 78 15.65 10.12 -43.34
C GLN A 78 15.18 9.29 -44.52
N GLU A 79 16.00 9.27 -45.55
CA GLU A 79 15.71 8.59 -46.80
C GLU A 79 16.44 7.24 -46.84
N PHE A 80 15.69 6.18 -47.08
CA PHE A 80 16.24 4.84 -47.27
C PHE A 80 15.77 4.27 -48.60
N TYR A 81 16.57 3.37 -49.17
CA TYR A 81 16.20 2.67 -50.38
C TYR A 81 15.41 1.41 -50.03
N PHE A 82 14.30 1.22 -50.72
CA PHE A 82 13.51 0.00 -50.69
C PHE A 82 13.12 -0.34 -52.12
N LEU A 83 13.47 -1.55 -52.59
CA LEU A 83 13.17 -2.02 -53.96
C LEU A 83 13.47 -0.94 -55.02
N SER A 84 14.70 -0.42 -55.00
CA SER A 84 15.25 0.61 -55.92
C SER A 84 14.67 2.03 -55.83
N LYS A 85 13.63 2.29 -55.02
CA LYS A 85 13.10 3.65 -54.77
C LYS A 85 13.50 4.20 -53.41
N LYS A 86 13.64 5.52 -53.35
CA LYS A 86 14.02 6.28 -52.15
C LYS A 86 12.76 6.68 -51.37
N PHE A 87 12.66 6.27 -50.12
CA PHE A 87 11.51 6.53 -49.25
C PHE A 87 11.93 7.28 -47.99
N LYS A 88 11.07 8.17 -47.51
CA LYS A 88 11.21 8.78 -46.19
C LYS A 88 10.51 7.92 -45.15
N ILE A 89 11.08 7.87 -43.94
CA ILE A 89 10.51 7.10 -42.82
C ILE A 89 9.05 7.49 -42.52
N LYS A 90 8.72 8.79 -42.60
CA LYS A 90 7.34 9.26 -42.38
C LYS A 90 6.33 8.77 -43.41
N ASP A 91 6.79 8.40 -44.60
CA ASP A 91 5.95 8.00 -45.74
C ASP A 91 5.83 6.48 -45.85
N ILE A 92 6.43 5.74 -44.91
CA ILE A 92 6.41 4.27 -44.83
C ILE A 92 5.01 3.67 -44.87
N SER A 93 4.03 4.30 -44.22
CA SER A 93 2.65 3.79 -44.18
C SER A 93 1.89 3.97 -45.50
N LYS A 94 2.48 4.64 -46.49
CA LYS A 94 1.87 4.93 -47.80
C LYS A 94 2.49 4.13 -48.94
N VAL A 95 3.41 3.21 -48.66
CA VAL A 95 4.07 2.41 -49.68
C VAL A 95 3.12 1.33 -50.18
N GLY A 96 2.47 1.58 -51.32
CA GLY A 96 1.71 0.57 -52.06
C GLY A 96 2.67 -0.32 -52.85
N ILE A 97 3.02 -1.47 -52.29
CA ILE A 97 4.04 -2.39 -52.84
C ILE A 97 3.61 -3.06 -54.15
N GLU A 98 2.30 -3.09 -54.40
CA GLU A 98 1.66 -3.72 -55.57
C GLU A 98 2.16 -3.12 -56.89
N ASN A 99 2.30 -1.79 -56.99
CA ASN A 99 2.68 -1.11 -58.24
C ASN A 99 4.17 -1.25 -58.62
N GLU A 100 5.07 -1.55 -57.66
CA GLU A 100 6.52 -1.63 -57.96
C GLU A 100 6.95 -3.03 -58.40
N ILE A 101 6.24 -4.07 -57.98
CA ILE A 101 6.57 -5.46 -58.36
C ILE A 101 5.96 -5.81 -59.74
N GLU A 102 4.83 -5.21 -60.11
CA GLU A 102 4.25 -5.40 -61.45
C GLU A 102 5.16 -4.89 -62.57
N ASN A 103 5.94 -3.83 -62.30
CA ASN A 103 6.83 -3.15 -63.26
C ASN A 103 8.20 -3.85 -63.48
N GLY A 104 8.44 -5.03 -62.89
CA GLY A 104 9.55 -5.90 -63.32
C GLY A 104 10.97 -5.50 -62.90
N ASN A 105 11.14 -4.62 -61.90
CA ASN A 105 12.47 -4.13 -61.49
C ASN A 105 13.26 -5.05 -60.52
N ILE A 106 12.78 -6.29 -60.28
CA ILE A 106 13.52 -7.28 -59.48
C ILE A 106 14.38 -8.12 -60.44
N GLN A 107 15.66 -7.76 -60.57
CA GLN A 107 16.62 -8.61 -61.26
C GLN A 107 17.14 -9.70 -60.31
N PHE A 108 16.77 -10.95 -60.57
CA PHE A 108 17.40 -12.11 -59.94
C PHE A 108 18.78 -12.29 -60.57
N LYS A 109 19.83 -11.86 -59.88
CA LYS A 109 21.19 -12.24 -60.28
C LYS A 109 21.43 -13.67 -59.82
N ASP A 110 21.90 -14.49 -60.77
CA ASP A 110 22.39 -15.85 -60.57
C ASP A 110 21.31 -16.87 -60.14
N LEU A 111 20.29 -17.04 -61.00
CA LEU A 111 19.56 -18.32 -61.06
C LEU A 111 20.47 -19.35 -61.76
N PRO A 112 20.51 -20.61 -61.31
CA PRO A 112 21.47 -21.57 -61.81
C PRO A 112 21.10 -22.00 -63.24
N ASN A 113 22.13 -22.21 -64.08
CA ASN A 113 21.98 -22.83 -65.39
C ASN A 113 21.40 -24.25 -65.25
N GLU A 114 20.54 -24.65 -66.19
CA GLU A 114 19.65 -25.81 -66.16
C GLU A 114 20.29 -27.21 -66.02
N ASP A 115 21.62 -27.30 -65.94
CA ASP A 115 22.39 -28.55 -66.11
C ASP A 115 22.93 -29.17 -64.79
N LYS A 116 22.37 -28.82 -63.63
CA LYS A 116 22.77 -29.45 -62.35
C LYS A 116 21.57 -29.98 -61.55
N ILE A 117 21.67 -31.25 -61.16
CA ILE A 117 20.59 -32.08 -60.59
C ILE A 117 20.21 -31.70 -59.14
N LEU A 118 21.00 -30.86 -58.47
CA LEU A 118 20.63 -30.18 -57.23
C LEU A 118 21.48 -28.92 -57.14
N ASP A 119 20.85 -27.75 -57.18
CA ASP A 119 21.57 -26.50 -56.94
C ASP A 119 20.90 -25.70 -55.83
N THR A 120 21.68 -25.42 -54.80
CA THR A 120 21.30 -24.55 -53.68
C THR A 120 22.04 -23.23 -53.83
N GLY A 121 21.32 -22.17 -54.18
CA GLY A 121 21.91 -20.86 -54.36
C GLY A 121 21.43 -19.86 -53.32
N THR A 122 22.10 -18.71 -53.30
CA THR A 122 21.59 -17.50 -52.66
C THR A 122 21.39 -16.43 -53.70
N PHE A 123 20.24 -15.75 -53.70
CA PHE A 123 20.07 -14.54 -54.49
C PHE A 123 19.88 -13.34 -53.56
N GLU A 124 20.29 -12.17 -54.06
CA GLU A 124 20.13 -10.90 -53.36
C GLU A 124 19.06 -10.04 -54.04
N ILE A 125 18.14 -9.49 -53.24
CA ILE A 125 17.25 -8.45 -53.74
C ILE A 125 17.98 -7.11 -53.67
N VAL A 126 18.40 -6.63 -54.84
CA VAL A 126 19.07 -5.35 -54.99
C VAL A 126 18.15 -4.24 -54.49
N GLY A 127 18.62 -3.47 -53.49
CA GLY A 127 17.88 -2.33 -52.92
C GLY A 127 17.11 -2.59 -51.62
N MET A 128 17.23 -3.75 -50.97
CA MET A 128 16.77 -3.97 -49.58
C MET A 128 17.82 -3.51 -48.53
N PRO A 129 17.54 -3.43 -47.21
CA PRO A 129 18.59 -3.23 -46.19
C PRO A 129 19.46 -4.49 -46.02
N LYS A 130 20.78 -4.34 -45.74
CA LYS A 130 21.77 -5.45 -45.74
C LYS A 130 21.35 -6.68 -44.95
N LYS A 131 20.72 -6.50 -43.78
CA LYS A 131 20.23 -7.60 -42.91
C LYS A 131 19.16 -8.48 -43.60
N PHE A 132 18.50 -7.96 -44.63
CA PHE A 132 17.35 -8.60 -45.29
C PHE A 132 17.59 -8.88 -46.79
N ARG A 133 18.79 -8.61 -47.33
CA ARG A 133 19.07 -8.75 -48.76
C ARG A 133 19.17 -10.20 -49.24
N ASN A 134 19.56 -11.14 -48.38
CA ASN A 134 20.04 -12.46 -48.81
C ASN A 134 18.99 -13.55 -48.59
N PHE A 135 18.62 -14.26 -49.65
CA PHE A 135 17.63 -15.35 -49.65
C PHE A 135 18.29 -16.63 -50.16
N LYS A 136 17.98 -17.81 -49.59
CA LYS A 136 18.43 -19.10 -50.14
C LYS A 136 17.31 -19.73 -50.98
N TYR A 137 17.68 -20.53 -51.96
CA TYR A 137 16.74 -21.37 -52.68
C TYR A 137 17.32 -22.75 -52.91
N ILE A 138 16.43 -23.71 -53.13
CA ILE A 138 16.72 -25.11 -53.41
C ILE A 138 15.97 -25.48 -54.69
N THR A 139 16.71 -25.88 -55.71
CA THR A 139 16.16 -26.45 -56.94
C THR A 139 16.30 -27.96 -56.88
N ILE A 140 15.19 -28.70 -57.07
CA ILE A 140 15.19 -30.16 -57.13
C ILE A 140 14.69 -30.57 -58.52
N LYS A 141 15.60 -30.96 -59.41
CA LYS A 141 15.24 -31.67 -60.64
C LYS A 141 15.19 -33.17 -60.35
N ASN A 142 14.07 -33.82 -60.63
CA ASN A 142 13.98 -35.27 -60.60
C ASN A 142 14.10 -35.82 -62.03
N GLU A 143 15.03 -36.74 -62.26
CA GLU A 143 15.10 -37.44 -63.55
C GLU A 143 13.83 -38.30 -63.73
N GLY A 144 12.84 -37.74 -64.44
CA GLY A 144 11.64 -38.47 -64.90
C GLY A 144 10.27 -37.87 -64.59
N SER A 145 10.14 -36.79 -63.81
CA SER A 145 8.86 -36.08 -63.61
C SER A 145 9.03 -34.71 -62.95
N ASP A 146 8.24 -33.73 -63.41
CA ASP A 146 8.02 -32.35 -62.95
C ASP A 146 9.01 -31.79 -61.91
N ASP A 147 9.81 -30.82 -62.33
CA ASP A 147 10.79 -30.14 -61.49
C ASP A 147 10.11 -29.33 -60.37
N HIS A 148 10.65 -29.44 -59.15
CA HIS A 148 10.15 -28.76 -57.95
C HIS A 148 11.12 -27.66 -57.49
N TYR A 149 10.59 -26.48 -57.13
CA TYR A 149 11.38 -25.36 -56.59
C TYR A 149 10.90 -24.98 -55.20
N THR A 150 11.83 -24.88 -54.24
CA THR A 150 11.56 -24.35 -52.89
C THR A 150 12.49 -23.18 -52.59
N ILE A 151 11.95 -22.00 -52.31
CA ILE A 151 12.74 -20.85 -51.85
C ILE A 151 12.65 -20.80 -50.33
N GLU A 152 13.80 -20.86 -49.65
CA GLU A 152 13.89 -20.80 -48.19
C GLU A 152 14.77 -19.63 -47.76
N ASN A 153 14.22 -18.68 -47.03
CA ASN A 153 15.01 -17.85 -46.13
C ASN A 153 14.71 -18.26 -44.70
N LYS A 154 15.58 -17.95 -43.72
CA LYS A 154 15.40 -18.24 -42.29
C LYS A 154 14.01 -17.88 -41.72
N ASN A 155 13.19 -17.09 -42.45
CA ASN A 155 11.83 -16.70 -42.08
C ASN A 155 10.80 -16.70 -43.24
N LEU A 156 11.02 -17.44 -44.35
CA LEU A 156 10.11 -17.43 -45.51
C LEU A 156 10.25 -18.73 -46.31
N ASN A 157 9.19 -19.55 -46.35
CA ASN A 157 9.14 -20.80 -47.11
C ASN A 157 8.04 -20.72 -48.17
N ILE A 158 8.41 -20.88 -49.44
CA ILE A 158 7.48 -20.97 -50.57
C ILE A 158 7.84 -22.22 -51.38
N SER A 159 6.88 -23.11 -51.60
CA SER A 159 7.03 -24.35 -52.38
C SER A 159 6.17 -24.27 -53.64
N ILE A 160 6.75 -24.53 -54.80
CA ILE A 160 6.06 -24.53 -56.10
C ILE A 160 6.27 -25.91 -56.74
N ASN A 161 5.17 -26.52 -57.20
CA ASN A 161 5.13 -27.95 -57.50
C ASN A 161 5.09 -28.32 -58.99
N ASN A 162 5.23 -27.37 -59.91
CA ASN A 162 5.33 -27.69 -61.33
C ASN A 162 5.96 -26.57 -62.17
N ILE A 163 6.79 -26.91 -63.17
CA ILE A 163 7.42 -25.93 -64.06
C ILE A 163 6.42 -25.29 -65.03
N GLU A 164 5.41 -26.02 -65.48
CA GLU A 164 4.40 -25.43 -66.38
C GLU A 164 3.54 -24.36 -65.67
N GLU A 165 3.56 -24.31 -64.33
CA GLU A 165 2.96 -23.23 -63.54
C GLU A 165 3.86 -21.98 -63.40
N LEU A 166 5.07 -21.94 -63.98
CA LEU A 166 5.92 -20.75 -64.13
C LEU A 166 5.37 -19.70 -65.12
N SER A 167 4.07 -19.69 -65.41
CA SER A 167 3.45 -18.50 -66.00
C SER A 167 3.60 -17.33 -65.01
N SER A 168 4.18 -16.23 -65.49
CA SER A 168 4.63 -15.07 -64.70
C SER A 168 3.58 -14.44 -63.75
N SER A 169 2.29 -14.77 -63.87
CA SER A 169 1.20 -14.22 -63.04
C SER A 169 1.03 -14.90 -61.68
N LYS A 170 1.09 -16.24 -61.60
CA LYS A 170 0.90 -16.98 -60.32
C LYS A 170 2.12 -16.94 -59.41
N ILE A 171 3.33 -16.92 -59.99
CA ILE A 171 4.58 -16.70 -59.25
C ILE A 171 4.62 -15.29 -58.67
N LYS A 172 4.12 -14.30 -59.41
CA LYS A 172 3.90 -12.95 -58.89
C LYS A 172 3.00 -13.00 -57.66
N GLU A 173 1.80 -13.58 -57.70
CA GLU A 173 0.92 -13.63 -56.51
C GLU A 173 1.54 -14.37 -55.31
N ASN A 174 2.17 -15.53 -55.53
CA ASN A 174 2.70 -16.37 -54.46
C ASN A 174 4.03 -15.86 -53.85
N LEU A 175 4.84 -15.08 -54.56
CA LEU A 175 6.02 -14.39 -54.00
C LEU A 175 5.70 -12.99 -53.48
N ILE A 176 4.79 -12.25 -54.13
CA ILE A 176 4.45 -10.86 -53.78
C ILE A 176 3.77 -10.80 -52.42
N SER A 177 2.79 -11.66 -52.15
CA SER A 177 2.02 -11.56 -50.90
C SER A 177 2.88 -11.81 -49.64
N PRO A 178 3.75 -12.84 -49.60
CA PRO A 178 4.70 -13.02 -48.52
C PRO A 178 5.77 -11.91 -48.42
N LEU A 179 6.29 -11.42 -49.55
CA LEU A 179 7.23 -10.29 -49.56
C LEU A 179 6.58 -8.99 -49.05
N LYS A 180 5.31 -8.74 -49.39
CA LYS A 180 4.50 -7.61 -48.91
C LYS A 180 4.32 -7.71 -47.40
N THR A 181 3.85 -8.84 -46.90
CA THR A 181 3.70 -9.07 -45.45
C THR A 181 5.02 -8.87 -44.72
N LYS A 182 6.12 -9.44 -45.24
CA LYS A 182 7.44 -9.30 -44.62
C LYS A 182 8.00 -7.88 -44.69
N SER A 183 7.72 -7.16 -45.76
CA SER A 183 8.13 -5.77 -45.87
C SER A 183 7.39 -4.88 -44.87
N GLU A 184 6.10 -5.10 -44.63
CA GLU A 184 5.33 -4.40 -43.59
C GLU A 184 5.89 -4.69 -42.20
N GLU A 185 6.28 -5.94 -41.93
CA GLU A 185 6.99 -6.32 -40.69
C GLU A 185 8.36 -5.63 -40.57
N ILE A 186 9.15 -5.59 -41.64
CA ILE A 186 10.45 -4.90 -41.66
C ILE A 186 10.25 -3.40 -41.41
N LEU A 187 9.24 -2.78 -42.02
CA LEU A 187 8.90 -1.37 -41.83
C LEU A 187 8.43 -1.08 -40.40
N ALA A 188 7.65 -1.99 -39.80
CA ALA A 188 7.26 -1.91 -38.39
C ALA A 188 8.47 -2.06 -37.45
N GLN A 189 9.39 -2.98 -37.74
CA GLN A 189 10.62 -3.17 -36.97
C GLN A 189 11.54 -1.95 -37.05
N ILE A 190 11.69 -1.35 -38.24
CA ILE A 190 12.43 -0.10 -38.43
C ILE A 190 11.84 0.97 -37.50
N LYS A 191 10.53 1.19 -37.57
CA LYS A 191 9.84 2.18 -36.74
C LYS A 191 10.03 1.92 -35.25
N ALA A 192 9.96 0.67 -34.82
CA ALA A 192 10.16 0.28 -33.41
C ALA A 192 11.60 0.54 -32.93
N GLU A 193 12.63 0.15 -33.70
CA GLU A 193 14.04 0.40 -33.39
C GLU A 193 14.31 1.91 -33.23
N PHE A 194 13.73 2.75 -34.11
CA PHE A 194 13.85 4.20 -34.01
C PHE A 194 13.23 4.80 -32.73
N TYR A 195 12.05 4.33 -32.31
CA TYR A 195 11.40 4.84 -31.09
C TYR A 195 12.14 4.43 -29.82
N VAL A 196 12.76 3.25 -29.80
CA VAL A 196 13.61 2.82 -28.68
C VAL A 196 14.79 3.78 -28.52
N HIS A 197 15.47 4.13 -29.60
CA HIS A 197 16.61 5.04 -29.54
C HIS A 197 16.24 6.49 -29.24
N LEU A 198 15.04 6.95 -29.63
CA LEU A 198 14.47 8.22 -29.17
C LEU A 198 14.28 8.23 -27.65
N SER A 199 13.76 7.15 -27.06
CA SER A 199 13.61 7.04 -25.60
C SER A 199 14.98 6.99 -24.89
N GLU A 200 15.96 6.32 -25.46
CA GLU A 200 17.33 6.31 -24.93
C GLU A 200 18.00 7.68 -25.03
N PHE A 201 17.69 8.44 -26.08
CA PHE A 201 18.16 9.80 -26.25
C PHE A 201 17.56 10.75 -25.19
N ASP A 202 16.25 10.65 -24.93
CA ASP A 202 15.59 11.44 -23.89
C ASP A 202 16.26 11.22 -22.53
N LYS A 203 16.61 9.96 -22.21
CA LYS A 203 17.37 9.61 -20.99
C LYS A 203 18.79 10.20 -20.97
N PHE A 204 19.46 10.24 -22.12
CA PHE A 204 20.77 10.88 -22.25
C PHE A 204 20.69 12.40 -22.05
N TYR A 205 19.68 13.07 -22.62
CA TYR A 205 19.44 14.50 -22.42
C TYR A 205 19.24 14.84 -20.93
N ASP A 206 18.37 14.09 -20.24
CA ASP A 206 18.08 14.29 -18.83
C ASP A 206 19.30 14.09 -17.92
N SER A 207 20.18 13.14 -18.27
CA SER A 207 21.33 12.78 -17.43
C SER A 207 22.59 13.60 -17.69
N VAL A 208 22.73 14.18 -18.88
CA VAL A 208 23.98 14.82 -19.33
C VAL A 208 23.81 16.31 -19.63
N ILE A 209 22.71 16.70 -20.28
CA ILE A 209 22.51 18.04 -20.86
C ILE A 209 21.72 18.94 -19.91
N LYS A 210 20.70 18.41 -19.21
CA LYS A 210 19.92 19.17 -18.24
C LYS A 210 20.73 19.41 -16.95
N LYS A 211 21.55 20.45 -16.93
CA LYS A 211 22.29 20.93 -15.74
C LYS A 211 22.08 22.43 -15.49
N SER A 212 21.17 22.76 -14.59
CA SER A 212 21.27 23.97 -13.78
C SER A 212 20.74 23.65 -12.38
N PRO A 213 21.37 24.11 -11.27
CA PRO A 213 20.74 24.05 -9.98
C PRO A 213 19.54 25.01 -9.97
N ASP A 214 18.37 24.52 -9.57
CA ASP A 214 17.12 25.31 -9.53
C ASP A 214 17.23 26.42 -8.47
N TYR A 215 17.68 27.61 -8.90
CA TYR A 215 17.48 28.83 -8.11
C TYR A 215 15.97 29.04 -8.01
N THR A 216 15.45 28.98 -6.79
CA THR A 216 14.02 29.12 -6.53
C THR A 216 13.70 30.61 -6.43
N PHE A 217 12.68 31.07 -7.14
CA PHE A 217 12.18 32.43 -6.96
C PHE A 217 11.73 32.60 -5.51
N LEU A 218 12.24 33.64 -4.86
CA LEU A 218 11.91 33.95 -3.47
C LEU A 218 10.79 34.99 -3.42
N GLU A 219 11.05 36.19 -3.94
CA GLU A 219 10.12 37.33 -3.95
C GLU A 219 10.63 38.44 -4.88
N THR A 220 9.79 39.42 -5.22
CA THR A 220 10.24 40.68 -5.85
C THR A 220 10.19 41.83 -4.85
N GLU A 221 11.33 42.48 -4.63
CA GLU A 221 11.49 43.58 -3.67
C GLU A 221 11.90 44.88 -4.36
N VAL A 222 11.59 46.01 -3.74
CA VAL A 222 11.95 47.34 -4.24
C VAL A 222 13.31 47.74 -3.66
N PHE A 223 14.26 48.05 -4.54
CA PHE A 223 15.56 48.60 -4.16
C PHE A 223 15.78 49.96 -4.80
N GLU A 224 16.36 50.90 -4.07
CA GLU A 224 16.77 52.20 -4.59
C GLU A 224 18.25 52.18 -5.01
N ASP A 225 18.54 52.78 -6.16
CA ASP A 225 19.90 53.01 -6.64
C ASP A 225 20.54 54.25 -5.98
N THR A 226 21.81 54.49 -6.29
CA THR A 226 22.58 55.63 -5.76
C THR A 226 22.05 57.00 -6.19
N ALA A 227 21.20 57.06 -7.22
CA ALA A 227 20.52 58.27 -7.67
C ALA A 227 19.12 58.43 -7.02
N GLY A 228 18.70 57.49 -6.17
CA GLY A 228 17.40 57.50 -5.49
C GLY A 228 16.25 56.97 -6.35
N ASN A 229 16.52 56.33 -7.48
CA ASN A 229 15.47 55.71 -8.29
C ASN A 229 15.15 54.32 -7.76
N SER A 230 13.86 54.02 -7.57
CA SER A 230 13.39 52.71 -7.13
C SER A 230 13.27 51.72 -8.30
N HIS A 231 13.77 50.51 -8.11
CA HIS A 231 13.74 49.41 -9.08
C HIS A 231 13.13 48.16 -8.44
N ASN A 232 12.26 47.47 -9.18
CA ASN A 232 11.77 46.15 -8.79
C ASN A 232 12.81 45.09 -9.12
N ILE A 233 13.20 44.31 -8.11
CA ILE A 233 14.23 43.28 -8.22
C ILE A 233 13.67 41.93 -7.79
N SER A 234 13.62 40.99 -8.71
CA SER A 234 13.31 39.60 -8.43
C SER A 234 14.52 38.92 -7.80
N VAL A 235 14.29 38.32 -6.64
CA VAL A 235 15.30 37.61 -5.84
C VAL A 235 15.10 36.12 -6.04
N PHE A 236 16.16 35.42 -6.39
CA PHE A 236 16.18 33.96 -6.47
C PHE A 236 17.23 33.41 -5.52
N TYR A 237 16.98 32.25 -4.91
CA TYR A 237 17.90 31.67 -3.93
C TYR A 237 18.21 30.20 -4.20
N LEU A 238 19.42 29.79 -3.79
CA LEU A 238 19.89 28.41 -3.81
C LEU A 238 20.63 28.13 -2.51
N GLU A 239 20.16 27.17 -1.72
CA GLU A 239 20.80 26.77 -0.46
C GLU A 239 21.68 25.52 -0.65
N LYS A 240 22.91 25.56 -0.14
CA LYS A 240 23.85 24.43 -0.10
C LYS A 240 24.59 24.40 1.23
N GLU A 241 24.37 23.36 2.01
CA GLU A 241 25.05 23.09 3.30
C GLU A 241 25.12 24.34 4.21
N GLU A 242 26.26 25.02 4.25
CA GLU A 242 26.53 26.21 5.09
C GLU A 242 26.36 27.56 4.36
N THR A 243 25.89 27.54 3.11
CA THR A 243 25.83 28.73 2.25
C THR A 243 24.48 28.91 1.56
N ILE A 244 24.12 30.18 1.33
CA ILE A 244 22.97 30.63 0.55
C ILE A 244 23.51 31.47 -0.60
N SER A 245 23.21 31.08 -1.83
CA SER A 245 23.50 31.88 -3.02
C SER A 245 22.24 32.63 -3.43
N LEU A 246 22.32 33.96 -3.57
CA LEU A 246 21.23 34.81 -4.05
C LEU A 246 21.55 35.34 -5.43
N LYS A 247 20.60 35.25 -6.35
CA LYS A 247 20.65 35.83 -7.69
C LYS A 247 19.60 36.94 -7.77
N LEU A 248 20.02 38.14 -8.17
CA LEU A 248 19.15 39.30 -8.30
C LEU A 248 18.93 39.64 -9.76
N ILE A 249 17.68 39.82 -10.18
CA ILE A 249 17.32 40.19 -11.55
C ILE A 249 16.44 41.42 -11.49
N LYS A 250 16.83 42.46 -12.22
CA LYS A 250 16.01 43.67 -12.35
C LYS A 250 14.82 43.38 -13.28
N VAL A 251 13.61 43.64 -12.80
CA VAL A 251 12.38 43.22 -13.51
C VAL A 251 12.18 44.01 -14.82
N SER A 252 12.55 45.29 -14.83
CA SER A 252 12.26 46.19 -15.96
C SER A 252 12.96 45.81 -17.26
N ASP A 253 14.18 45.27 -17.17
CA ASP A 253 15.05 44.98 -18.32
C ASP A 253 15.62 43.55 -18.28
N GLN A 254 15.20 42.74 -17.30
CA GLN A 254 15.72 41.41 -17.01
C GLN A 254 17.25 41.33 -16.86
N SER A 255 17.89 42.46 -16.53
CA SER A 255 19.33 42.48 -16.31
C SER A 255 19.68 41.74 -15.02
N ASN A 256 20.71 40.89 -15.10
CA ASN A 256 21.23 40.16 -13.96
C ASN A 256 22.16 41.09 -13.17
N LEU A 257 21.83 41.33 -11.91
CA LEU A 257 22.57 42.21 -11.01
C LEU A 257 23.70 41.47 -10.25
N GLY A 258 23.78 40.14 -10.41
CA GLY A 258 24.86 39.32 -9.87
C GLY A 258 24.37 38.12 -9.06
N ILE A 259 25.32 37.33 -8.56
CA ILE A 259 25.06 36.19 -7.66
C ILE A 259 25.92 36.31 -6.41
N GLY A 260 25.33 36.70 -5.28
CA GLY A 260 26.00 36.81 -3.99
C GLY A 260 25.95 35.49 -3.21
N VAL A 261 27.03 35.13 -2.52
CA VAL A 261 27.10 33.94 -1.68
C VAL A 261 27.27 34.34 -0.22
N PHE A 262 26.38 33.85 0.64
CA PHE A 262 26.23 34.23 2.03
C PHE A 262 26.30 32.99 2.93
N LYS A 263 26.71 33.10 4.19
CA LYS A 263 26.66 31.96 5.12
C LYS A 263 25.28 31.84 5.77
N THR A 264 24.82 30.61 5.99
CA THR A 264 23.53 30.32 6.63
C THR A 264 23.49 30.69 8.12
N THR A 265 24.65 30.84 8.75
CA THR A 265 24.80 31.15 10.19
C THR A 265 24.94 32.63 10.48
N TRP A 266 24.98 33.49 9.46
CA TRP A 266 25.20 34.92 9.66
C TRP A 266 24.01 35.59 10.35
N GLU A 267 24.35 36.45 11.32
CA GLU A 267 23.39 37.34 11.94
C GLU A 267 22.96 38.43 10.96
N ILE A 268 21.81 39.08 11.22
CA ILE A 268 21.21 40.05 10.28
C ILE A 268 22.19 41.17 9.88
N TYR A 269 23.02 41.61 10.83
CA TYR A 269 24.03 42.63 10.60
C TYR A 269 25.10 42.17 9.60
N GLU A 270 25.66 40.97 9.80
CA GLU A 270 26.72 40.40 8.95
C GLU A 270 26.21 40.12 7.53
N PHE A 271 24.96 39.66 7.42
CA PHE A 271 24.30 39.42 6.15
C PHE A 271 24.11 40.72 5.36
N LYS A 272 23.62 41.78 6.02
CA LYS A 272 23.42 43.10 5.39
C LYS A 272 24.72 43.71 4.89
N GLU A 273 25.76 43.72 5.71
CA GLU A 273 27.07 44.28 5.33
C GLU A 273 27.63 43.55 4.10
N SER A 274 27.54 42.23 4.08
CA SER A 274 27.97 41.42 2.94
C SER A 274 27.10 41.65 1.70
N PHE A 275 25.78 41.83 1.88
CA PHE A 275 24.84 42.06 0.77
C PHE A 275 25.09 43.40 0.09
N PHE A 276 25.25 44.47 0.89
CA PHE A 276 25.59 45.79 0.35
C PHE A 276 26.95 45.79 -0.34
N GLY A 277 27.94 45.12 0.24
CA GLY A 277 29.27 45.00 -0.37
C GLY A 277 29.28 44.22 -1.69
N TYR A 278 28.37 43.27 -1.87
CA TYR A 278 28.33 42.42 -3.07
C TYR A 278 27.52 43.06 -4.21
N PHE A 279 26.34 43.59 -3.91
CA PHE A 279 25.40 44.08 -4.91
C PHE A 279 25.43 45.61 -5.11
N ASN A 280 26.27 46.34 -4.35
CA ASN A 280 26.50 47.78 -4.49
C ASN A 280 25.24 48.66 -4.36
N PHE A 281 24.26 48.25 -3.55
CA PHE A 281 23.13 49.12 -3.21
C PHE A 281 23.51 50.17 -2.14
N PRO A 282 22.96 51.39 -2.19
CA PRO A 282 23.15 52.37 -1.12
C PRO A 282 22.49 51.91 0.19
N LYS A 283 23.15 52.22 1.31
CA LYS A 283 22.64 51.94 2.65
C LYS A 283 21.56 52.96 3.03
N ASN A 284 20.29 52.63 2.75
CA ASN A 284 19.14 53.46 3.12
C ASN A 284 18.03 52.60 3.77
N THR A 285 16.97 53.25 4.27
CA THR A 285 15.90 52.57 5.00
C THR A 285 15.16 51.54 4.14
N ILE A 286 14.90 51.85 2.87
CA ILE A 286 14.15 50.99 1.94
C ILE A 286 14.94 49.72 1.62
N ASN A 287 16.21 49.86 1.24
CA ASN A 287 17.08 48.72 0.93
C ASN A 287 17.35 47.86 2.17
N ASN A 288 17.47 48.47 3.36
CA ASN A 288 17.63 47.72 4.61
C ASN A 288 16.42 46.82 4.91
N LEU A 289 15.20 47.34 4.74
CA LEU A 289 13.97 46.59 4.96
C LEU A 289 13.79 45.46 3.94
N ALA A 290 14.12 45.72 2.67
CA ALA A 290 14.10 44.68 1.62
C ALA A 290 15.03 43.50 1.96
N ILE A 291 16.25 43.78 2.42
CA ILE A 291 17.22 42.74 2.80
C ILE A 291 16.76 41.95 4.04
N GLU A 292 16.14 42.61 5.03
CA GLU A 292 15.57 41.93 6.21
C GLU A 292 14.48 40.94 5.83
N ARG A 293 13.56 41.34 4.93
CA ARG A 293 12.49 40.49 4.42
C ARG A 293 13.02 39.28 3.66
N ILE A 294 14.01 39.49 2.79
CA ILE A 294 14.69 38.41 2.07
C ILE A 294 15.26 37.38 3.05
N LEU A 295 15.96 37.81 4.10
CA LEU A 295 16.54 36.89 5.09
C LEU A 295 15.46 36.14 5.89
N ALA A 296 14.38 36.82 6.27
CA ALA A 296 13.26 36.21 6.99
C ALA A 296 12.58 35.10 6.17
N LEU A 297 12.32 35.36 4.89
CA LEU A 297 11.72 34.39 3.96
C LEU A 297 12.61 33.16 3.74
N ILE A 298 13.94 33.36 3.65
CA ILE A 298 14.88 32.24 3.54
C ILE A 298 14.85 31.37 4.81
N LYS A 299 14.82 31.97 6.00
CA LYS A 299 14.72 31.24 7.27
C LYS A 299 13.41 30.45 7.40
N GLN A 300 12.28 31.01 6.94
CA GLN A 300 10.97 30.35 6.92
C GLN A 300 10.90 29.16 5.94
N ASN A 301 11.51 29.28 4.75
CA ASN A 301 11.55 28.19 3.78
C ASN A 301 12.43 27.01 4.28
N LYS A 302 13.45 27.28 5.10
CA LYS A 302 14.30 26.25 5.71
C LYS A 302 13.56 25.36 6.70
N SER A 303 12.70 25.93 7.56
CA SER A 303 11.90 25.15 8.50
C SER A 303 10.88 24.27 7.77
N THR A 304 10.26 24.80 6.72
CA THR A 304 9.24 24.12 5.91
C THR A 304 9.83 22.97 5.07
N SER A 305 10.99 23.16 4.46
CA SER A 305 11.68 22.14 3.66
C SER A 305 12.26 21.00 4.52
N LYS A 306 12.72 21.29 5.74
CA LYS A 306 13.13 20.26 6.72
C LYS A 306 11.95 19.36 7.11
N LEU A 307 10.80 19.94 7.44
CA LEU A 307 9.56 19.19 7.73
C LEU A 307 9.11 18.30 6.56
N LEU A 308 9.22 18.81 5.32
CA LEU A 308 8.88 18.04 4.11
C LEU A 308 9.84 16.87 3.84
N LYS A 309 11.14 17.02 4.11
CA LYS A 309 12.11 15.92 4.01
C LYS A 309 11.85 14.86 5.07
N GLU A 310 11.66 15.26 6.32
CA GLU A 310 11.32 14.35 7.43
C GLU A 310 10.02 13.58 7.14
N LYS A 311 9.00 14.26 6.59
CA LYS A 311 7.77 13.62 6.13
C LYS A 311 8.01 12.58 5.02
N LYS A 312 8.78 12.92 3.99
CA LYS A 312 9.10 11.99 2.89
C LYS A 312 9.94 10.79 3.34
N GLU A 313 10.88 11.00 4.26
CA GLU A 313 11.67 9.92 4.87
C GLU A 313 10.80 9.02 5.75
N ALA A 314 9.87 9.58 6.52
CA ALA A 314 8.88 8.81 7.28
C ALA A 314 7.95 8.03 6.35
N GLU A 315 7.46 8.62 5.26
CA GLU A 315 6.63 7.96 4.25
C GLU A 315 7.39 6.84 3.54
N LYS A 316 8.67 7.06 3.18
CA LYS A 316 9.52 6.04 2.56
C LYS A 316 9.80 4.89 3.52
N SER A 317 10.14 5.19 4.77
CA SER A 317 10.37 4.18 5.81
C SER A 317 9.11 3.37 6.09
N LEU A 318 7.95 4.03 6.17
CA LEU A 318 6.65 3.37 6.33
C LEU A 318 6.35 2.47 5.12
N LYS A 319 6.61 2.94 3.89
CA LYS A 319 6.40 2.17 2.67
C LYS A 319 7.33 0.96 2.57
N GLU A 320 8.61 1.10 2.93
CA GLU A 320 9.56 -0.02 2.99
C GLU A 320 9.18 -1.05 4.06
N VAL A 321 8.63 -0.62 5.19
CA VAL A 321 8.10 -1.51 6.23
C VAL A 321 6.84 -2.23 5.73
N ILE A 322 5.89 -1.51 5.13
CA ILE A 322 4.67 -2.09 4.53
C ILE A 322 5.03 -3.08 3.41
N GLU A 323 5.94 -2.73 2.49
CA GLU A 323 6.37 -3.62 1.40
C GLU A 323 7.10 -4.86 1.91
N LYS A 324 7.82 -4.79 3.03
CA LYS A 324 8.42 -5.98 3.67
C LYS A 324 7.37 -6.91 4.27
N PHE A 325 6.27 -6.36 4.82
CA PHE A 325 5.17 -7.15 5.36
C PHE A 325 4.22 -7.68 4.29
N ASP A 326 3.94 -6.91 3.24
CA ASP A 326 3.05 -7.31 2.14
C ASP A 326 3.70 -8.33 1.17
N ASN A 327 5.05 -8.39 1.12
CA ASN A 327 5.80 -9.36 0.31
C ASN A 327 6.37 -10.54 1.12
N GLU A 328 5.90 -10.78 2.36
CA GLU A 328 6.21 -12.04 3.05
C GLU A 328 5.64 -13.22 2.25
N LYS A 329 6.44 -14.28 2.07
CA LYS A 329 6.00 -15.53 1.43
C LYS A 329 4.71 -16.00 2.08
N THR A 330 3.73 -16.42 1.27
CA THR A 330 2.46 -16.97 1.78
C THR A 330 2.73 -18.08 2.79
N ASN A 331 2.46 -17.79 4.06
CA ASN A 331 2.59 -18.74 5.15
C ASN A 331 1.31 -19.59 5.24
N TYR A 332 1.44 -20.82 5.69
CA TYR A 332 0.32 -21.75 5.83
C TYR A 332 0.23 -22.25 7.27
N SER A 333 -0.98 -22.28 7.84
CA SER A 333 -1.19 -22.73 9.22
C SER A 333 -1.26 -24.25 9.34
N GLY A 334 -1.56 -24.94 8.23
CA GLY A 334 -1.78 -26.38 8.22
C GLY A 334 -2.35 -26.88 6.89
N ARG A 335 -2.78 -28.15 6.88
CA ARG A 335 -3.54 -28.76 5.79
C ARG A 335 -4.81 -29.43 6.31
N ILE A 336 -5.88 -29.37 5.52
CA ILE A 336 -7.12 -30.10 5.80
C ILE A 336 -7.20 -31.36 4.96
N VAL A 337 -7.59 -32.44 5.62
CA VAL A 337 -7.82 -33.75 5.01
C VAL A 337 -9.26 -34.16 5.28
N VAL A 338 -9.92 -34.71 4.28
CA VAL A 338 -11.30 -35.23 4.37
C VAL A 338 -11.28 -36.74 4.20
N ASN A 339 -12.01 -37.43 5.06
CA ASN A 339 -12.20 -38.88 4.98
C ASN A 339 -13.20 -39.22 3.86
N LYS A 340 -12.94 -40.30 3.13
CA LYS A 340 -13.81 -40.78 2.04
C LYS A 340 -15.22 -41.16 2.53
N LYS A 341 -15.33 -41.62 3.78
CA LYS A 341 -16.58 -42.02 4.40
C LYS A 341 -16.57 -41.81 5.90
N PHE A 342 -17.74 -41.58 6.48
CA PHE A 342 -17.94 -41.54 7.93
C PHE A 342 -19.28 -42.18 8.31
N ASN A 343 -19.40 -42.56 9.59
CA ASN A 343 -20.57 -43.26 10.10
C ASN A 343 -21.52 -42.31 10.81
N LEU A 344 -22.82 -42.59 10.71
CA LEU A 344 -23.85 -42.04 11.59
C LEU A 344 -24.14 -43.03 12.72
N TYR A 345 -24.46 -42.48 13.89
CA TYR A 345 -24.65 -43.23 15.13
C TYR A 345 -26.05 -43.01 15.71
N ASN A 346 -26.73 -44.08 16.09
CA ASN A 346 -28.09 -44.02 16.67
C ASN A 346 -28.13 -43.48 18.12
N GLN A 347 -27.02 -43.52 18.85
CA GLN A 347 -26.90 -43.07 20.24
C GLN A 347 -25.53 -42.44 20.48
N GLU A 348 -25.42 -41.60 21.51
CA GLU A 348 -24.10 -41.17 21.97
C GLU A 348 -23.27 -42.41 22.37
N PRO A 349 -22.01 -42.52 21.93
CA PRO A 349 -21.14 -43.58 22.34
C PRO A 349 -20.99 -43.60 23.87
N ALA A 350 -21.28 -44.75 24.47
CA ALA A 350 -20.97 -44.97 25.88
C ALA A 350 -19.46 -44.81 26.10
N LYS A 351 -19.07 -43.93 27.03
CA LYS A 351 -17.66 -43.75 27.43
C LYS A 351 -17.26 -44.92 28.32
N GLU A 352 -16.62 -45.94 27.75
CA GLU A 352 -16.02 -47.00 28.57
C GLU A 352 -14.71 -46.49 29.18
N LYS A 353 -14.73 -46.20 30.48
CA LYS A 353 -13.52 -45.81 31.23
C LYS A 353 -12.66 -47.06 31.46
N VAL A 354 -11.63 -47.28 30.65
CA VAL A 354 -10.61 -48.30 30.94
C VAL A 354 -9.78 -47.84 32.14
N LYS A 355 -10.06 -48.40 33.33
CA LYS A 355 -9.22 -48.19 34.52
C LYS A 355 -7.93 -49.00 34.36
N VAL A 356 -6.81 -48.32 34.08
CA VAL A 356 -5.48 -48.93 34.23
C VAL A 356 -5.16 -49.00 35.74
N LYS A 357 -4.78 -50.19 36.23
CA LYS A 357 -4.44 -50.45 37.63
C LYS A 357 -3.28 -49.55 38.08
N LYS A 358 -3.45 -48.89 39.22
CA LYS A 358 -2.47 -48.02 39.90
C LYS A 358 -1.16 -48.77 40.21
N CYS A 359 -0.03 -48.16 39.91
CA CYS A 359 1.24 -48.40 40.62
C CYS A 359 1.46 -47.33 41.71
N ASN A 360 2.30 -47.68 42.69
CA ASN A 360 2.41 -47.13 44.04
C ASN A 360 2.68 -45.62 44.19
N TRP A 361 2.28 -45.13 45.36
CA TRP A 361 2.04 -43.75 45.81
C TRP A 361 3.27 -42.83 45.98
N TRP A 362 4.50 -43.26 45.68
CA TRP A 362 5.72 -42.54 46.09
C TRP A 362 6.52 -41.81 45.00
N VAL A 363 6.04 -41.70 43.76
CA VAL A 363 6.71 -40.88 42.72
C VAL A 363 5.72 -39.90 42.09
N LEU A 364 5.51 -38.77 42.78
CA LEU A 364 4.81 -37.60 42.27
C LEU A 364 5.77 -36.79 41.38
N CYS A 365 5.55 -36.83 40.05
CA CYS A 365 5.28 -35.60 39.26
C CYS A 365 5.35 -35.72 37.72
N LEU A 366 5.79 -36.81 37.06
CA LEU A 366 6.12 -36.67 35.62
C LEU A 366 5.56 -37.64 34.58
N CYS A 367 4.68 -38.59 34.88
CA CYS A 367 4.09 -39.42 33.81
C CYS A 367 2.66 -39.88 34.10
N LYS A 368 1.67 -39.03 33.79
CA LYS A 368 0.31 -39.50 33.47
C LYS A 368 0.01 -39.18 32.01
N LYS A 369 0.38 -40.10 31.12
CA LYS A 369 -0.21 -40.18 29.78
C LYS A 369 -1.42 -41.11 29.90
N GLU A 370 -2.58 -40.56 30.26
CA GLU A 370 -3.84 -41.29 30.12
C GLU A 370 -4.09 -41.51 28.62
N ILE A 371 -3.75 -42.69 28.11
CA ILE A 371 -4.16 -43.09 26.76
C ILE A 371 -5.62 -43.55 26.87
N ILE A 372 -6.54 -42.60 26.70
CA ILE A 372 -7.97 -42.90 26.55
C ILE A 372 -8.16 -43.55 25.17
N LYS A 373 -8.05 -44.88 25.08
CA LYS A 373 -8.56 -45.61 23.91
C LYS A 373 -10.07 -45.72 24.02
N ASN A 374 -10.78 -44.76 23.41
CA ASN A 374 -12.23 -44.83 23.28
C ASN A 374 -12.58 -45.99 22.34
N LYS A 375 -12.96 -47.16 22.87
CA LYS A 375 -13.59 -48.21 22.08
C LYS A 375 -15.09 -47.95 22.09
N TYR A 376 -15.64 -47.55 20.95
CA TYR A 376 -17.01 -47.11 20.80
C TYR A 376 -17.91 -48.29 20.40
N VAL A 377 -18.84 -48.70 21.28
CA VAL A 377 -19.91 -49.65 20.94
C VAL A 377 -21.18 -48.84 20.66
N SER A 378 -21.32 -48.36 19.44
CA SER A 378 -22.55 -47.69 18.97
C SER A 378 -22.99 -48.38 17.68
N LYS A 379 -24.26 -48.80 17.60
CA LYS A 379 -24.82 -49.35 16.35
C LYS A 379 -24.76 -48.26 15.26
N ILE A 380 -23.98 -48.53 14.23
CA ILE A 380 -23.89 -47.70 13.02
C ILE A 380 -25.28 -47.69 12.40
N SER A 381 -25.83 -46.50 12.16
CA SER A 381 -27.14 -46.35 11.56
C SER A 381 -27.06 -46.35 10.04
N ASN A 382 -26.12 -45.57 9.49
CA ASN A 382 -25.83 -45.48 8.07
C ASN A 382 -24.37 -45.04 7.86
N VAL A 383 -23.86 -45.24 6.64
CA VAL A 383 -22.54 -44.78 6.20
C VAL A 383 -22.73 -43.70 5.15
N PHE A 384 -22.05 -42.57 5.32
CA PHE A 384 -22.05 -41.45 4.38
C PHE A 384 -20.74 -41.45 3.57
N MET A 385 -20.86 -41.48 2.26
CA MET A 385 -19.78 -41.37 1.29
C MET A 385 -19.61 -39.90 0.91
N VAL A 386 -18.41 -39.35 1.14
CA VAL A 386 -18.13 -37.92 0.94
C VAL A 386 -17.61 -37.69 -0.47
N ASP A 387 -18.22 -36.76 -1.21
CA ASP A 387 -17.71 -36.31 -2.52
C ASP A 387 -16.75 -35.13 -2.32
N HIS A 388 -17.17 -34.13 -1.55
CA HIS A 388 -16.33 -32.99 -1.15
C HIS A 388 -16.90 -32.24 0.05
N VAL A 389 -16.06 -31.40 0.64
CA VAL A 389 -16.42 -30.54 1.77
C VAL A 389 -16.08 -29.10 1.42
N ASN A 390 -17.05 -28.21 1.56
CA ASN A 390 -16.86 -26.77 1.43
C ASN A 390 -16.71 -26.15 2.83
N ILE A 391 -15.65 -25.39 3.04
CA ILE A 391 -15.28 -24.82 4.35
C ILE A 391 -15.10 -23.33 4.18
N THR A 392 -15.78 -22.52 5.00
CA THR A 392 -15.57 -21.07 5.09
C THR A 392 -15.01 -20.73 6.47
N PHE A 393 -13.84 -20.10 6.48
CA PHE A 393 -13.17 -19.62 7.68
C PHE A 393 -13.53 -18.18 8.00
N PHE A 394 -13.78 -17.92 9.29
CA PHE A 394 -13.89 -16.58 9.84
C PHE A 394 -13.31 -16.54 11.25
N ASN A 395 -12.41 -15.60 11.51
CA ASN A 395 -11.83 -15.36 12.84
C ASN A 395 -11.34 -16.64 13.54
N ASN A 396 -10.48 -17.40 12.84
CA ASN A 396 -9.86 -18.64 13.32
C ASN A 396 -10.86 -19.79 13.63
N ARG A 397 -12.06 -19.75 13.03
CA ARG A 397 -13.08 -20.79 13.10
C ARG A 397 -13.57 -21.18 11.71
N ILE A 398 -14.11 -22.38 11.59
CA ILE A 398 -14.97 -22.76 10.49
C ILE A 398 -16.36 -22.23 10.82
N ASP A 399 -16.71 -21.14 10.14
CA ASP A 399 -18.02 -20.52 10.26
C ASP A 399 -19.04 -21.38 9.51
N GLU A 400 -18.76 -21.76 8.27
CA GLU A 400 -19.65 -22.59 7.46
C GLU A 400 -18.93 -23.83 6.94
N LEU A 401 -19.61 -24.97 7.03
CA LEU A 401 -19.16 -26.29 6.63
C LEU A 401 -20.32 -26.98 5.92
N SER A 402 -20.13 -27.33 4.66
CA SER A 402 -21.09 -28.11 3.86
C SER A 402 -20.41 -29.39 3.39
N ILE A 403 -20.94 -30.53 3.80
CA ILE A 403 -20.46 -31.85 3.44
C ILE A 403 -21.38 -32.38 2.34
N GLU A 404 -20.86 -32.49 1.13
CA GLU A 404 -21.59 -32.99 -0.02
C GLU A 404 -21.23 -34.45 -0.27
N GLY A 405 -22.23 -35.29 -0.50
CA GLY A 405 -22.03 -36.71 -0.72
C GLY A 405 -23.33 -37.47 -0.77
N ARG A 406 -23.28 -38.76 -0.42
CA ARG A 406 -24.41 -39.70 -0.58
C ARG A 406 -24.38 -40.75 0.51
N PHE A 407 -25.53 -41.34 0.82
CA PHE A 407 -25.56 -42.49 1.73
C PHE A 407 -25.31 -43.78 0.97
N GLU A 408 -24.58 -44.72 1.57
CA GLU A 408 -24.33 -46.04 0.98
C GLU A 408 -25.64 -46.81 0.73
N SER A 409 -26.67 -46.58 1.55
CA SER A 409 -28.02 -47.13 1.37
C SER A 409 -28.82 -46.47 0.25
N HIS A 410 -28.42 -45.28 -0.20
CA HIS A 410 -29.12 -44.48 -1.21
C HIS A 410 -28.10 -43.77 -2.14
N PRO A 411 -27.38 -44.53 -2.99
CA PRO A 411 -26.22 -44.03 -3.74
C PRO A 411 -26.58 -43.03 -4.86
N ASP A 412 -27.84 -42.98 -5.28
CA ASP A 412 -28.31 -42.12 -6.38
C ASP A 412 -28.81 -40.75 -5.90
N ILE A 413 -28.95 -40.56 -4.58
CA ILE A 413 -29.54 -39.35 -4.01
C ILE A 413 -28.42 -38.48 -3.41
N PRO A 414 -28.11 -37.32 -4.00
CA PRO A 414 -27.14 -36.39 -3.43
C PRO A 414 -27.70 -35.76 -2.15
N VAL A 415 -26.84 -35.66 -1.14
CA VAL A 415 -27.16 -35.11 0.17
C VAL A 415 -26.10 -34.10 0.59
N SER A 416 -26.57 -32.97 1.11
CA SER A 416 -25.77 -31.90 1.70
C SER A 416 -26.01 -31.85 3.21
N ILE A 417 -24.95 -31.97 4.01
CA ILE A 417 -25.00 -31.84 5.47
C ILE A 417 -24.29 -30.55 5.88
N LYS A 418 -24.97 -29.65 6.60
CA LYS A 418 -24.45 -28.33 7.00
C LYS A 418 -24.33 -28.18 8.52
N ASN A 419 -23.34 -27.41 8.98
CA ASN A 419 -23.17 -27.10 10.40
C ASN A 419 -24.09 -25.94 10.85
N ASP A 420 -25.36 -26.24 11.09
CA ASP A 420 -26.34 -25.19 11.42
C ASP A 420 -26.36 -24.82 12.90
N GLN A 421 -25.67 -25.57 13.77
CA GLN A 421 -25.76 -25.37 15.21
C GLN A 421 -24.74 -24.39 15.79
N TYR A 422 -23.48 -24.45 15.36
CA TYR A 422 -22.37 -23.64 15.88
C TYR A 422 -21.15 -23.69 14.92
N SER A 423 -20.27 -22.70 15.05
CA SER A 423 -18.98 -22.64 14.35
C SER A 423 -17.97 -23.57 15.00
N LEU A 424 -17.07 -24.17 14.23
CA LEU A 424 -16.10 -25.14 14.74
C LEU A 424 -14.71 -24.50 14.89
N THR A 425 -14.09 -24.64 16.06
CA THR A 425 -12.69 -24.19 16.22
C THR A 425 -11.73 -25.26 15.72
N LEU A 426 -10.58 -24.86 15.17
CA LEU A 426 -9.61 -25.82 14.62
C LEU A 426 -9.05 -26.77 15.66
N LYS A 427 -8.98 -26.30 16.92
CA LYS A 427 -8.53 -27.09 18.08
C LYS A 427 -9.49 -28.24 18.40
N ASP A 428 -10.76 -28.08 18.06
CA ASP A 428 -11.79 -29.09 18.31
C ASP A 428 -11.63 -30.35 17.44
N PHE A 429 -10.97 -30.28 16.29
CA PHE A 429 -10.77 -31.45 15.43
C PHE A 429 -9.81 -32.49 16.02
N ARG A 430 -9.11 -32.18 17.12
CA ARG A 430 -8.25 -33.14 17.82
C ARG A 430 -9.03 -34.11 18.71
N ASN A 431 -10.20 -33.71 19.17
CA ASN A 431 -11.00 -34.48 20.11
C ASN A 431 -12.40 -34.73 19.52
N ARG A 432 -12.94 -35.95 19.62
CA ARG A 432 -14.33 -36.28 19.22
C ARG A 432 -15.36 -35.66 20.19
N THR A 433 -15.30 -34.35 20.41
CA THR A 433 -16.17 -33.62 21.33
C THR A 433 -17.27 -32.83 20.63
N GLN A 434 -17.06 -32.45 19.37
CA GLN A 434 -18.06 -31.72 18.58
C GLN A 434 -18.80 -32.66 17.65
N THR A 435 -20.11 -32.49 17.60
CA THR A 435 -21.05 -33.39 16.94
C THR A 435 -22.25 -32.65 16.41
N ASP A 436 -22.85 -33.20 15.36
CA ASP A 436 -24.15 -32.75 14.87
C ASP A 436 -25.09 -33.93 14.65
N PHE A 437 -26.36 -33.62 14.42
CA PHE A 437 -27.40 -34.59 14.15
C PHE A 437 -27.96 -34.39 12.75
N TYR A 438 -27.91 -35.44 11.94
CA TYR A 438 -28.57 -35.46 10.64
C TYR A 438 -29.94 -36.13 10.76
N ARG A 439 -30.96 -35.49 10.17
CA ARG A 439 -32.32 -36.00 10.11
C ARG A 439 -32.89 -35.81 8.70
N ASN A 440 -33.25 -36.90 8.05
CA ASN A 440 -34.00 -36.88 6.80
C ASN A 440 -35.14 -37.90 6.87
N ASN A 441 -36.36 -37.38 6.92
CA ASN A 441 -37.56 -38.20 7.04
C ASN A 441 -37.90 -38.94 5.74
N GLU A 442 -37.55 -38.39 4.57
CA GLU A 442 -37.84 -39.00 3.26
C GLU A 442 -36.97 -40.24 3.02
N LEU A 443 -35.71 -40.18 3.43
CA LEU A 443 -34.76 -41.31 3.33
C LEU A 443 -34.84 -42.26 4.55
N ALA A 444 -35.65 -41.93 5.55
CA ALA A 444 -35.67 -42.60 6.86
C ALA A 444 -34.28 -42.69 7.53
N ILE A 445 -33.41 -41.70 7.30
CA ILE A 445 -32.04 -41.67 7.84
C ILE A 445 -31.94 -40.64 8.95
N ASN A 446 -31.67 -41.13 10.16
CA ASN A 446 -31.42 -40.30 11.33
C ASN A 446 -30.14 -40.77 12.05
N GLY A 447 -29.33 -39.85 12.54
CA GLY A 447 -28.18 -40.21 13.34
C GLY A 447 -27.23 -39.06 13.63
N LYS A 448 -26.43 -39.25 14.68
CA LYS A 448 -25.39 -38.33 15.12
C LYS A 448 -24.08 -38.62 14.39
N PHE A 449 -23.33 -37.60 14.02
CA PHE A 449 -21.98 -37.75 13.48
C PHE A 449 -20.99 -36.83 14.20
N TYR A 450 -19.71 -37.18 14.10
CA TYR A 450 -18.61 -36.43 14.70
C TYR A 450 -17.85 -35.69 13.61
N TYR A 451 -17.62 -34.39 13.81
CA TYR A 451 -16.87 -33.59 12.83
C TYR A 451 -15.43 -34.10 12.62
N GLY A 452 -14.81 -34.64 13.66
CA GLY A 452 -13.50 -35.29 13.57
C GLY A 452 -13.47 -36.60 12.76
N ASP A 453 -14.63 -37.21 12.48
CA ASP A 453 -14.71 -38.37 11.59
C ASP A 453 -14.83 -37.97 10.11
N VAL A 454 -15.21 -36.73 9.85
CA VAL A 454 -15.35 -36.18 8.50
C VAL A 454 -14.03 -35.57 8.04
N LEU A 455 -13.44 -34.70 8.87
CA LEU A 455 -12.28 -33.90 8.49
C LEU A 455 -11.24 -33.82 9.62
N SER A 456 -9.98 -33.65 9.22
CA SER A 456 -8.83 -33.50 10.13
C SER A 456 -7.96 -32.34 9.70
N PHE A 457 -7.53 -31.53 10.67
CA PHE A 457 -6.55 -30.47 10.46
C PHE A 457 -5.18 -30.97 10.92
N LEU A 458 -4.20 -31.00 10.01
CA LEU A 458 -2.85 -31.51 10.25
C LEU A 458 -1.82 -30.38 10.14
N SER A 459 -0.80 -30.38 10.99
CA SER A 459 0.33 -29.47 10.85
C SER A 459 1.14 -29.77 9.57
N LEU A 460 1.87 -28.78 9.07
CA LEU A 460 2.73 -28.91 7.89
C LEU A 460 4.12 -29.44 8.22
N GLU A 461 4.60 -29.23 9.45
CA GLU A 461 5.86 -29.78 9.94
C GLU A 461 5.60 -30.76 11.08
N ASP A 462 6.19 -31.96 10.99
CA ASP A 462 6.09 -32.99 12.02
C ASP A 462 6.72 -32.49 13.34
N GLY A 463 5.90 -32.30 14.36
CA GLY A 463 6.34 -31.84 15.69
C GLY A 463 6.24 -30.33 15.95
N SER A 464 5.85 -29.53 14.95
CA SER A 464 5.56 -28.11 15.15
C SER A 464 4.22 -27.89 15.88
N ASP A 465 4.16 -26.88 16.74
CA ASP A 465 2.91 -26.43 17.33
C ASP A 465 1.95 -25.95 16.23
N PHE A 466 0.71 -26.45 16.24
CA PHE A 466 -0.29 -26.05 15.26
C PHE A 466 -0.55 -24.55 15.36
N ASN A 467 -0.29 -23.83 14.27
CA ASN A 467 -0.76 -22.47 14.12
C ASN A 467 -2.28 -22.49 13.91
N THR A 468 -3.03 -21.80 14.77
CA THR A 468 -4.49 -21.66 14.66
C THR A 468 -4.92 -20.32 14.08
N ALA A 469 -3.98 -19.46 13.70
CA ALA A 469 -4.25 -18.24 12.95
C ALA A 469 -4.52 -18.62 11.48
N ILE A 470 -5.80 -18.67 11.10
CA ILE A 470 -6.23 -19.00 9.74
C ILE A 470 -6.83 -17.77 9.09
N LYS A 471 -6.41 -17.50 7.85
CA LYS A 471 -6.93 -16.40 7.06
C LYS A 471 -8.39 -16.66 6.70
N ASN A 472 -9.20 -15.61 6.75
CA ASN A 472 -10.60 -15.70 6.35
C ASN A 472 -10.68 -16.05 4.86
N GLY A 473 -11.57 -16.96 4.50
CA GLY A 473 -11.65 -17.44 3.12
C GLY A 473 -12.48 -18.72 3.00
N SER A 474 -12.72 -19.15 1.77
CA SER A 474 -13.46 -20.38 1.50
C SER A 474 -12.59 -21.35 0.72
N ILE A 475 -12.65 -22.63 1.07
CA ILE A 475 -11.94 -23.71 0.38
C ILE A 475 -12.88 -24.87 0.10
N LYS A 476 -12.56 -25.63 -0.94
CA LYS A 476 -13.20 -26.91 -1.28
C LYS A 476 -12.18 -28.02 -1.16
N VAL A 477 -12.50 -29.05 -0.38
CA VAL A 477 -11.60 -30.18 -0.11
C VAL A 477 -12.28 -31.48 -0.52
N SER A 478 -11.64 -32.25 -1.40
CA SER A 478 -12.11 -33.57 -1.82
C SER A 478 -11.31 -34.68 -1.12
N PRO A 479 -11.90 -35.86 -0.87
CA PRO A 479 -11.18 -36.98 -0.29
C PRO A 479 -9.93 -37.35 -1.10
N GLY A 480 -8.81 -37.56 -0.42
CA GLY A 480 -7.51 -37.85 -1.06
C GLY A 480 -6.79 -36.64 -1.67
N SER A 481 -7.40 -35.45 -1.68
CA SER A 481 -6.80 -34.20 -2.16
C SER A 481 -6.68 -33.19 -1.01
N PRO A 482 -5.63 -33.28 -0.18
CA PRO A 482 -5.45 -32.38 0.95
C PRO A 482 -5.19 -30.94 0.48
N VAL A 483 -5.78 -29.96 1.18
CA VAL A 483 -5.67 -28.54 0.84
C VAL A 483 -4.90 -27.81 1.94
N LYS A 484 -3.89 -27.01 1.56
CA LYS A 484 -3.16 -26.14 2.48
C LYS A 484 -4.01 -24.92 2.84
N VAL A 485 -3.99 -24.51 4.10
CA VAL A 485 -4.75 -23.35 4.58
C VAL A 485 -3.80 -22.21 4.93
N GLU A 486 -4.07 -21.03 4.38
CA GLU A 486 -3.24 -19.83 4.57
C GLU A 486 -3.28 -19.34 6.02
N SER A 487 -2.11 -18.95 6.52
CA SER A 487 -1.97 -18.29 7.81
C SER A 487 -2.48 -16.86 7.73
N ARG A 488 -3.03 -16.42 8.85
CA ARG A 488 -3.45 -15.03 9.03
C ARG A 488 -2.31 -14.24 9.66
N ASP A 489 -1.96 -13.13 9.02
CA ASP A 489 -0.90 -12.24 9.51
C ASP A 489 -1.43 -11.31 10.60
N ILE A 490 -0.52 -10.71 11.38
CA ILE A 490 -0.91 -9.86 12.51
C ILE A 490 -1.70 -8.61 12.04
N TYR A 491 -1.31 -8.04 10.90
CA TYR A 491 -1.96 -6.87 10.29
C TYR A 491 -3.38 -7.17 9.79
N ASP A 492 -3.68 -8.42 9.43
CA ASP A 492 -5.03 -8.83 9.07
C ASP A 492 -5.98 -8.77 10.28
N TYR A 493 -5.50 -8.61 11.51
CA TYR A 493 -6.31 -8.36 12.70
C TYR A 493 -6.52 -6.89 13.03
N PHE A 494 -5.71 -5.99 12.45
CA PHE A 494 -5.73 -4.56 12.70
C PHE A 494 -6.65 -3.80 11.74
N THR A 495 -7.37 -2.84 12.29
CA THR A 495 -8.29 -1.93 11.59
C THR A 495 -7.98 -0.51 12.04
N GLY A 496 -7.41 0.30 11.16
CA GLY A 496 -7.33 1.76 11.35
C GLY A 496 -8.57 2.44 10.78
N VAL A 497 -9.12 3.41 11.48
CA VAL A 497 -10.29 4.20 11.10
C VAL A 497 -9.99 5.68 11.34
N ILE A 498 -10.36 6.53 10.39
CA ILE A 498 -10.41 7.98 10.60
C ILE A 498 -11.87 8.38 10.63
N PHE A 499 -12.32 8.91 11.75
CA PHE A 499 -13.67 9.36 12.00
C PHE A 499 -13.80 10.87 11.90
N SER A 500 -14.98 11.31 11.46
CA SER A 500 -15.55 12.60 11.78
C SER A 500 -16.67 12.38 12.80
N ASP A 501 -16.56 13.00 13.98
CA ASP A 501 -17.62 13.04 14.99
C ASP A 501 -18.54 14.22 14.71
N PHE A 502 -19.79 13.93 14.36
CA PHE A 502 -20.79 14.93 13.93
C PHE A 502 -21.60 15.50 15.07
N LEU A 503 -21.73 14.76 16.17
CA LEU A 503 -22.41 15.22 17.38
C LEU A 503 -21.42 15.70 18.44
N GLY A 504 -20.17 15.24 18.35
CA GLY A 504 -19.00 15.71 19.10
C GLY A 504 -19.11 15.48 20.60
N PHE A 505 -18.22 14.66 21.19
CA PHE A 505 -18.13 14.46 22.65
C PHE A 505 -18.25 15.73 23.52
N ASN A 506 -17.97 16.90 22.97
CA ASN A 506 -18.20 18.18 23.62
C ASN A 506 -19.15 19.10 22.81
N PRO A 507 -20.36 19.44 23.31
CA PRO A 507 -21.26 20.44 22.69
C PRO A 507 -20.67 21.86 22.59
N ASN A 508 -19.61 22.18 23.32
CA ASN A 508 -18.88 23.44 23.15
C ASN A 508 -17.96 23.44 21.91
N ASN A 509 -17.91 22.32 21.17
CA ASN A 509 -17.16 22.20 19.95
C ASN A 509 -18.07 22.45 18.73
N SER A 510 -17.92 23.62 18.11
CA SER A 510 -18.63 23.99 16.89
C SER A 510 -18.09 23.30 15.63
N ASN A 511 -17.00 22.51 15.74
CA ASN A 511 -16.38 21.78 14.63
C ASN A 511 -16.43 20.26 14.85
N SER A 512 -16.69 19.52 13.76
CA SER A 512 -16.59 18.06 13.78
C SER A 512 -15.17 17.62 14.18
N LEU A 513 -15.05 16.86 15.28
CA LEU A 513 -13.77 16.32 15.72
C LEU A 513 -13.31 15.23 14.76
N LEU A 514 -12.11 15.38 14.21
CA LEU A 514 -11.44 14.29 13.51
C LEU A 514 -10.72 13.40 14.51
N VAL A 515 -11.07 12.12 14.53
CA VAL A 515 -10.51 11.13 15.47
C VAL A 515 -9.88 9.98 14.68
N ALA A 516 -8.61 9.69 14.95
CA ALA A 516 -7.97 8.46 14.48
C ALA A 516 -8.21 7.36 15.52
N GLU A 517 -8.72 6.22 15.09
CA GLU A 517 -8.90 5.03 15.93
C GLU A 517 -8.20 3.82 15.29
N GLY A 518 -7.37 3.12 16.06
CA GLY A 518 -6.82 1.82 15.70
C GLY A 518 -7.44 0.73 16.57
N MET A 519 -7.93 -0.34 15.97
CA MET A 519 -8.50 -1.48 16.68
C MET A 519 -7.85 -2.78 16.19
N VAL A 520 -7.38 -3.60 17.13
CA VAL A 520 -6.90 -4.97 16.90
C VAL A 520 -7.88 -5.93 17.54
N ARG A 521 -8.36 -6.93 16.80
CA ARG A 521 -9.20 -8.00 17.33
C ARG A 521 -8.57 -9.36 17.08
N ILE A 522 -8.06 -10.00 18.14
CA ILE A 522 -7.37 -11.28 18.08
C ILE A 522 -8.33 -12.40 18.55
N PRO A 523 -8.78 -13.31 17.66
CA PRO A 523 -9.61 -14.44 18.04
C PRO A 523 -8.76 -15.55 18.65
N LEU A 524 -8.99 -15.83 19.94
CA LEU A 524 -8.23 -16.79 20.75
C LEU A 524 -8.87 -18.17 20.78
N ASN A 525 -10.21 -18.21 20.83
CA ASN A 525 -11.02 -19.42 20.78
C ASN A 525 -10.53 -20.52 21.75
N ARG A 526 -10.24 -20.15 23.02
CA ARG A 526 -9.48 -21.03 23.94
C ARG A 526 -10.23 -22.30 24.35
N TYR A 527 -11.49 -22.18 24.76
CA TYR A 527 -12.32 -23.32 25.16
C TYR A 527 -13.70 -23.24 24.52
N HIS A 528 -13.97 -24.16 23.60
CA HIS A 528 -15.21 -24.19 22.85
C HIS A 528 -16.03 -25.45 23.20
N LYS A 529 -17.33 -25.27 23.47
CA LYS A 529 -18.26 -26.36 23.79
C LYS A 529 -19.64 -26.05 23.21
N GLY A 530 -19.94 -26.63 22.04
CA GLY A 530 -21.16 -26.33 21.30
C GLY A 530 -21.29 -24.82 21.08
N LYS A 531 -22.44 -24.24 21.44
CA LYS A 531 -22.71 -22.80 21.23
C LYS A 531 -21.93 -21.85 22.15
N ARG A 532 -21.09 -22.35 23.07
CA ARG A 532 -20.38 -21.52 24.06
C ARG A 532 -18.88 -21.52 23.81
N THR A 533 -18.27 -20.34 23.84
CA THR A 533 -16.82 -20.18 23.83
C THR A 533 -16.37 -19.36 25.02
N TYR A 534 -15.35 -19.83 25.75
CA TYR A 534 -14.69 -19.09 26.82
C TYR A 534 -13.37 -18.52 26.31
N LEU A 535 -13.09 -17.26 26.67
CA LEU A 535 -11.98 -16.46 26.15
C LEU A 535 -11.94 -16.52 24.61
N ASP A 536 -12.98 -15.92 24.03
CA ASP A 536 -13.28 -15.93 22.61
C ASP A 536 -12.28 -15.07 21.82
N ASN A 537 -12.14 -13.81 22.20
CA ASN A 537 -11.25 -12.86 21.56
C ASN A 537 -10.68 -11.85 22.57
N LEU A 538 -9.55 -11.26 22.20
CA LEU A 538 -8.97 -10.07 22.83
C LEU A 538 -9.10 -8.91 21.85
N THR A 539 -9.65 -7.79 22.30
CA THR A 539 -9.78 -6.56 21.53
C THR A 539 -8.92 -5.48 22.17
N ILE A 540 -8.06 -4.84 21.39
CA ILE A 540 -7.27 -3.69 21.80
C ILE A 540 -7.71 -2.52 20.92
N SER A 541 -8.03 -1.39 21.50
CA SER A 541 -8.44 -0.19 20.78
C SER A 541 -7.66 1.02 21.28
N GLY A 542 -7.29 1.92 20.38
CA GLY A 542 -6.69 3.20 20.72
C GLY A 542 -7.24 4.29 19.84
N SER A 543 -7.66 5.41 20.41
CA SER A 543 -8.11 6.57 19.67
C SER A 543 -7.42 7.85 20.12
N ALA A 544 -7.16 8.74 19.18
CA ALA A 544 -6.58 10.06 19.41
C ALA A 544 -7.23 11.09 18.48
N ASN A 545 -7.42 12.30 18.99
CA ASN A 545 -7.97 13.41 18.19
C ASN A 545 -6.87 13.97 17.26
N ILE A 546 -7.16 14.07 15.96
CA ILE A 546 -6.22 14.49 14.90
C ILE A 546 -6.20 16.02 14.75
N VAL A 547 -7.35 16.67 14.89
CA VAL A 547 -7.48 18.13 14.78
C VAL A 547 -7.86 18.69 16.14
N GLY A 548 -6.83 18.95 16.94
CA GLY A 548 -6.89 19.86 18.07
C GLY A 548 -5.71 20.79 17.91
N ASN A 549 -5.92 22.01 17.40
CA ASN A 549 -4.99 23.08 17.73
C ASN A 549 -4.84 23.05 19.25
N THR A 550 -3.61 23.05 19.74
CA THR A 550 -3.29 23.07 21.18
C THR A 550 -3.86 24.29 21.92
N GLU A 551 -4.43 25.23 21.16
CA GLU A 551 -5.14 26.46 21.56
C GLU A 551 -6.67 26.32 21.59
N ASN A 552 -7.24 25.21 21.11
CA ASN A 552 -8.70 25.04 21.02
C ASN A 552 -9.26 24.63 22.40
N ASN A 553 -10.11 25.49 23.01
CA ASN A 553 -10.77 25.28 24.31
C ASN A 553 -11.71 24.05 24.39
N ALA A 554 -11.81 23.26 23.33
CA ALA A 554 -12.82 22.21 23.17
C ALA A 554 -12.44 20.84 23.79
N LEU A 555 -11.19 20.62 24.23
CA LEU A 555 -10.70 19.31 24.71
C LEU A 555 -9.97 19.43 26.06
N LYS A 556 -10.55 20.21 26.96
CA LYS A 556 -10.04 20.45 28.31
C LYS A 556 -11.17 20.56 29.31
N ILE A 557 -10.88 20.21 30.55
CA ILE A 557 -11.74 20.53 31.69
C ILE A 557 -11.21 21.85 32.27
N GLU A 558 -12.05 22.88 32.23
CA GLU A 558 -11.76 24.14 32.90
C GLU A 558 -12.13 23.98 34.37
N LEU A 559 -11.15 24.18 35.25
CA LEU A 559 -11.33 24.17 36.69
C LEU A 559 -11.57 25.59 37.18
N GLU A 560 -12.13 25.72 38.38
CA GLU A 560 -12.31 27.02 39.03
C GLU A 560 -10.97 27.75 39.22
N ASP A 561 -11.00 29.07 39.06
CA ASP A 561 -9.81 29.91 39.25
C ASP A 561 -9.30 29.80 40.69
N ILE A 562 -7.99 29.54 40.84
CA ILE A 562 -7.35 29.44 42.15
C ILE A 562 -6.82 30.82 42.54
N GLN A 563 -7.31 31.34 43.66
CA GLN A 563 -6.89 32.64 44.18
C GLN A 563 -5.89 32.47 45.33
N ARG A 564 -4.75 33.19 45.28
CA ARG A 564 -3.70 33.12 46.31
C ARG A 564 -3.10 34.50 46.56
N GLU A 565 -2.81 34.80 47.83
CA GLU A 565 -2.08 36.02 48.21
C GLU A 565 -0.63 35.99 47.70
N ASN A 566 0.04 34.83 47.79
CA ASN A 566 1.37 34.61 47.19
C ASN A 566 1.27 33.56 46.07
N PRO A 567 0.95 33.96 44.82
CA PRO A 567 0.81 33.02 43.71
C PRO A 567 2.14 32.35 43.30
N GLU A 568 3.29 32.96 43.61
CA GLU A 568 4.62 32.37 43.33
C GLU A 568 4.89 31.05 44.10
N ASP A 569 4.29 30.90 45.29
CA ASP A 569 4.46 29.71 46.13
C ASP A 569 3.50 28.56 45.76
N PHE A 570 2.65 28.77 44.74
CA PHE A 570 1.64 27.78 44.36
C PHE A 570 2.29 26.47 43.87
N LYS A 571 1.99 25.39 44.58
CA LYS A 571 2.29 24.01 44.17
C LYS A 571 0.99 23.26 43.93
N LEU A 572 0.95 22.51 42.82
CA LEU A 572 -0.15 21.60 42.55
C LEU A 572 -0.23 20.55 43.68
N SER A 573 -1.35 20.50 44.39
CA SER A 573 -1.61 19.55 45.48
C SER A 573 -3.04 18.98 45.41
N GLU A 574 -3.24 17.83 46.07
CA GLU A 574 -4.40 16.94 45.97
C GLU A 574 -5.75 17.58 46.34
N GLU A 575 -5.75 18.64 47.14
CA GLU A 575 -6.97 19.22 47.72
C GLU A 575 -7.68 20.21 46.80
N ASN A 576 -7.03 20.65 45.71
CA ASN A 576 -7.54 21.75 44.88
C ASN A 576 -8.45 21.30 43.73
N PHE A 577 -8.57 19.99 43.45
CA PHE A 577 -9.16 19.55 42.19
C PHE A 577 -10.07 18.32 42.32
N SER A 578 -11.27 18.43 41.77
CA SER A 578 -12.22 17.33 41.60
C SER A 578 -12.83 17.36 40.20
N SER A 579 -13.22 16.19 39.69
CA SER A 579 -13.79 15.97 38.36
C SER A 579 -14.76 14.82 38.45
N ASN A 580 -15.77 14.89 37.61
CA ASN A 580 -16.68 13.80 37.38
C ASN A 580 -16.01 12.75 36.47
N ASN A 581 -16.29 11.48 36.74
CA ASN A 581 -15.87 10.36 35.90
C ASN A 581 -16.34 10.53 34.44
N PHE A 582 -17.53 11.10 34.24
CA PHE A 582 -18.05 11.38 32.89
C PHE A 582 -17.27 12.46 32.14
N ASP A 583 -16.78 13.50 32.82
CA ASP A 583 -15.97 14.54 32.19
C ASP A 583 -14.63 14.00 31.70
N LEU A 584 -14.03 13.04 32.42
CA LEU A 584 -12.81 12.38 31.98
C LEU A 584 -12.99 11.66 30.65
N LEU A 585 -14.15 11.02 30.43
CA LEU A 585 -14.52 10.42 29.14
C LEU A 585 -14.78 11.48 28.07
N ARG A 586 -15.51 12.53 28.44
CA ARG A 586 -16.00 13.55 27.52
C ARG A 586 -14.88 14.40 26.91
N TYR A 587 -13.92 14.79 27.74
CA TYR A 587 -12.83 15.70 27.35
C TYR A 587 -11.51 14.97 27.09
N ASN A 588 -11.53 13.65 26.90
CA ASN A 588 -10.31 12.90 26.63
C ASN A 588 -9.65 13.36 25.31
N ASN A 589 -8.32 13.42 25.31
CA ASN A 589 -7.53 13.66 24.10
C ASN A 589 -7.01 12.36 23.48
N THR A 590 -6.87 11.32 24.31
CA THR A 590 -6.42 9.98 23.94
C THR A 590 -7.14 8.97 24.79
N ARG A 591 -7.54 7.87 24.17
CA ARG A 591 -8.19 6.74 24.82
C ARG A 591 -7.51 5.46 24.35
N LEU A 592 -7.12 4.60 25.27
CA LEU A 592 -6.58 3.26 25.01
C LEU A 592 -7.40 2.25 25.78
N GLY A 593 -7.69 1.09 25.20
CA GLY A 593 -8.53 0.08 25.83
C GLY A 593 -8.11 -1.32 25.45
N ILE A 594 -8.21 -2.24 26.41
CA ILE A 594 -8.00 -3.67 26.22
C ILE A 594 -9.18 -4.44 26.82
N LYS A 595 -9.81 -5.30 26.04
CA LYS A 595 -11.02 -6.06 26.41
C LYS A 595 -10.89 -7.52 26.06
N ALA A 596 -11.24 -8.40 26.98
CA ALA A 596 -11.36 -9.82 26.73
C ALA A 596 -12.83 -10.24 26.69
N SER A 597 -13.21 -11.00 25.65
CA SER A 597 -14.52 -11.65 25.58
C SER A 597 -14.49 -12.93 26.42
N LEU A 598 -14.89 -12.81 27.69
CA LEU A 598 -14.78 -13.88 28.69
C LEU A 598 -15.67 -15.07 28.34
N VAL A 599 -16.92 -14.79 27.98
CA VAL A 599 -17.91 -15.80 27.58
C VAL A 599 -18.60 -15.32 26.32
N THR A 600 -18.73 -16.20 25.34
CA THR A 600 -19.43 -15.92 24.09
C THR A 600 -20.47 -17.00 23.85
N TYR A 601 -21.68 -16.59 23.48
CA TYR A 601 -22.75 -17.47 23.05
C TYR A 601 -23.07 -17.24 21.57
N GLU A 602 -23.01 -18.30 20.77
CA GLU A 602 -23.28 -18.24 19.35
C GLU A 602 -24.75 -18.53 19.05
N LEU A 603 -25.39 -17.59 18.36
CA LEU A 603 -26.74 -17.67 17.81
C LEU A 603 -26.63 -17.85 16.29
N LYS A 604 -26.25 -19.06 15.87
CA LYS A 604 -25.94 -19.38 14.46
C LYS A 604 -27.06 -19.01 13.48
N THR A 605 -28.30 -19.29 13.86
CA THR A 605 -29.51 -18.99 13.06
C THR A 605 -29.69 -17.49 12.83
N LEU A 606 -29.35 -16.67 13.83
CA LEU A 606 -29.38 -15.21 13.74
C LEU A 606 -28.06 -14.63 13.24
N LYS A 607 -27.10 -15.50 12.88
CA LYS A 607 -25.74 -15.14 12.47
C LYS A 607 -25.10 -14.13 13.42
N SER A 608 -25.28 -14.37 14.72
CA SER A 608 -24.90 -13.43 15.77
C SER A 608 -24.12 -14.09 16.89
N PHE A 609 -23.23 -13.33 17.53
CA PHE A 609 -22.47 -13.72 18.70
C PHE A 609 -22.77 -12.77 19.85
N LEU A 610 -23.15 -13.31 20.99
CA LEU A 610 -23.34 -12.55 22.23
C LEU A 610 -22.09 -12.69 23.08
N HIS A 611 -21.32 -11.62 23.22
CA HIS A 611 -20.10 -11.58 24.01
C HIS A 611 -20.35 -10.87 25.33
N LEU A 612 -20.04 -11.53 26.45
CA LEU A 612 -19.79 -10.87 27.71
C LEU A 612 -18.30 -10.52 27.78
N ARG A 613 -18.01 -9.23 27.83
CA ARG A 613 -16.65 -8.68 27.79
C ARG A 613 -16.33 -7.97 29.09
N TYR A 614 -15.05 -8.02 29.44
CA TYR A 614 -14.46 -7.22 30.50
C TYR A 614 -13.17 -6.62 30.00
N GLY A 615 -12.88 -5.38 30.38
CA GLY A 615 -11.64 -4.74 29.99
C GLY A 615 -11.25 -3.56 30.84
N LEU A 616 -10.06 -3.06 30.52
CA LEU A 616 -9.46 -1.87 31.11
C LEU A 616 -9.38 -0.79 30.04
N GLU A 617 -9.53 0.45 30.48
CA GLU A 617 -9.48 1.62 29.64
C GLU A 617 -8.59 2.68 30.28
N LEU A 618 -7.70 3.28 29.53
CA LEU A 618 -6.88 4.40 29.92
C LEU A 618 -7.34 5.62 29.12
N VAL A 619 -7.70 6.69 29.80
CA VAL A 619 -7.99 7.99 29.19
C VAL A 619 -6.96 9.00 29.65
N ARG A 620 -6.58 9.89 28.74
CA ARG A 620 -5.76 11.06 29.05
C ARG A 620 -6.62 12.30 28.85
N THR A 621 -6.62 13.19 29.85
CA THR A 621 -7.46 14.39 29.87
C THR A 621 -6.62 15.58 30.31
N ARG A 622 -6.85 16.74 29.68
CA ARG A 622 -6.19 18.01 30.00
C ARG A 622 -7.07 18.85 30.91
N PHE A 623 -6.44 19.51 31.87
CA PHE A 623 -7.07 20.42 32.81
C PHE A 623 -6.38 21.78 32.71
N ASP A 624 -7.16 22.85 32.69
CA ASP A 624 -6.68 24.23 32.69
C ASP A 624 -7.34 25.02 33.84
N PHE A 625 -6.61 25.94 34.46
CA PHE A 625 -7.13 26.90 35.43
C PHE A 625 -6.32 28.19 35.41
N ASN A 626 -6.94 29.29 35.86
CA ASN A 626 -6.21 30.53 36.08
C ASN A 626 -5.73 30.61 37.52
N LEU A 627 -4.46 30.98 37.70
CA LEU A 627 -3.91 31.36 38.99
C LEU A 627 -4.05 32.88 39.12
N ILE A 628 -4.85 33.31 40.10
CA ILE A 628 -5.15 34.73 40.37
C ILE A 628 -4.38 35.17 41.62
N GLY A 629 -3.61 36.24 41.49
CA GLY A 629 -2.99 36.94 42.62
C GLY A 629 -4.01 37.81 43.33
N ILE A 630 -4.02 37.76 44.66
CA ILE A 630 -4.81 38.67 45.51
C ILE A 630 -3.86 39.65 46.18
N ASP A 631 -3.94 40.92 45.80
CA ASP A 631 -3.27 42.01 46.50
C ASP A 631 -4.29 42.78 47.35
N SER A 632 -4.09 42.80 48.67
CA SER A 632 -4.90 43.60 49.57
C SER A 632 -4.14 44.88 49.95
N THR A 633 -4.74 46.03 49.63
CA THR A 633 -4.21 47.33 50.01
C THR A 633 -5.22 48.09 50.85
N THR A 634 -4.79 48.64 51.97
CA THR A 634 -5.64 49.45 52.84
C THR A 634 -5.54 50.91 52.43
N VAL A 635 -6.63 51.46 51.91
CA VAL A 635 -6.72 52.88 51.53
C VAL A 635 -7.85 53.50 52.34
N ASP A 636 -7.55 54.56 53.11
CA ASP A 636 -8.54 55.29 53.92
C ASP A 636 -9.39 54.42 54.87
N SER A 637 -8.76 53.43 55.53
CA SER A 637 -9.42 52.46 56.42
C SER A 637 -10.41 51.49 55.75
N GLU A 638 -10.49 51.49 54.42
CA GLU A 638 -11.16 50.47 53.63
C GLU A 638 -10.15 49.48 53.04
N ILE A 639 -10.43 48.18 53.14
CA ILE A 639 -9.64 47.13 52.52
C ILE A 639 -10.06 47.04 51.05
N ARG A 640 -9.18 47.41 50.12
CA ARG A 640 -9.36 47.15 48.70
C ARG A 640 -8.65 45.86 48.32
N VAL A 641 -9.39 44.96 47.70
CA VAL A 641 -8.88 43.69 47.20
C VAL A 641 -8.77 43.79 45.68
N GLU A 642 -7.55 43.87 45.17
CA GLU A 642 -7.29 43.80 43.74
C GLU A 642 -7.00 42.34 43.34
N ARG A 643 -7.59 41.92 42.22
CA ARG A 643 -7.42 40.59 41.66
C ARG A 643 -6.75 40.74 40.31
N SER A 644 -5.58 40.11 40.15
CA SER A 644 -4.83 40.13 38.89
C SER A 644 -4.58 38.71 38.40
N LEU A 645 -4.70 38.49 37.09
CA LEU A 645 -4.31 37.22 36.48
C LEU A 645 -2.78 37.08 36.59
N PHE A 646 -2.32 36.11 37.37
CA PHE A 646 -0.90 35.85 37.53
C PHE A 646 -0.38 34.92 36.43
N ALA A 647 -1.05 33.78 36.21
CA ALA A 647 -0.69 32.83 35.15
C ALA A 647 -1.84 31.90 34.77
N GLU A 648 -1.92 31.53 33.49
CA GLU A 648 -2.70 30.38 33.04
C GLU A 648 -1.87 29.10 33.28
N LYS A 649 -2.47 28.10 33.94
CA LYS A 649 -1.80 26.83 34.24
C LYS A 649 -2.57 25.68 33.60
N SER A 650 -1.83 24.72 33.06
CA SER A 650 -2.38 23.50 32.46
C SER A 650 -1.63 22.26 32.91
N PHE A 651 -2.34 21.17 33.15
CA PHE A 651 -1.74 19.86 33.43
C PHE A 651 -2.57 18.73 32.81
N GLN A 652 -2.06 17.50 32.87
CA GLN A 652 -2.71 16.33 32.27
C GLN A 652 -2.78 15.17 33.26
N ILE A 653 -3.90 14.45 33.21
CA ILE A 653 -4.16 13.27 34.05
C ILE A 653 -4.34 12.05 33.16
N PHE A 654 -3.81 10.92 33.59
CA PHE A 654 -4.05 9.60 33.01
C PHE A 654 -4.94 8.81 33.96
N SER A 655 -6.18 8.56 33.57
CA SER A 655 -7.13 7.81 34.39
C SER A 655 -7.31 6.40 33.83
N ILE A 656 -7.22 5.40 34.72
CA ILE A 656 -7.49 4.00 34.38
C ILE A 656 -8.90 3.65 34.86
N GLY A 657 -9.72 3.16 33.95
CA GLY A 657 -11.05 2.65 34.20
C GLY A 657 -11.22 1.19 33.81
N GLN A 658 -12.38 0.67 34.16
CA GLN A 658 -12.82 -0.68 33.85
C GLN A 658 -14.13 -0.60 33.08
N GLU A 659 -14.36 -1.54 32.18
CA GLU A 659 -15.61 -1.68 31.44
C GLU A 659 -16.07 -3.14 31.48
N VAL A 660 -17.33 -3.35 31.83
CA VAL A 660 -18.04 -4.61 31.62
C VAL A 660 -19.09 -4.34 30.57
N ASP A 661 -19.11 -5.12 29.49
CA ASP A 661 -20.07 -4.90 28.43
C ASP A 661 -20.60 -6.18 27.79
N LEU A 662 -21.87 -6.12 27.39
CA LEU A 662 -22.54 -7.12 26.58
C LEU A 662 -22.54 -6.63 25.13
N ASN A 663 -21.86 -7.37 24.26
CA ASN A 663 -21.75 -7.05 22.83
C ASN A 663 -22.44 -8.09 21.96
N ILE A 664 -23.43 -7.66 21.21
CA ILE A 664 -24.11 -8.44 20.18
C ILE A 664 -23.40 -8.15 18.86
N GLU A 665 -22.59 -9.09 18.40
CA GLU A 665 -21.98 -9.08 17.08
C GLU A 665 -22.94 -9.74 16.08
N ILE A 666 -23.25 -9.05 14.98
CA ILE A 666 -24.15 -9.50 13.90
C ILE A 666 -23.33 -9.59 12.62
N ARG A 667 -23.31 -10.77 12.00
CA ARG A 667 -22.53 -11.09 10.79
C ARG A 667 -23.43 -11.73 9.74
N PRO A 668 -24.24 -10.93 9.02
CA PRO A 668 -25.18 -11.49 8.05
C PRO A 668 -24.46 -12.22 6.91
N GLN A 669 -25.20 -13.06 6.19
CA GLN A 669 -24.69 -13.78 5.00
C GLN A 669 -24.16 -12.84 3.91
N SER A 670 -24.63 -11.59 3.87
CA SER A 670 -24.04 -10.58 3.00
C SER A 670 -22.60 -10.31 3.44
N LYS A 671 -21.64 -10.90 2.72
CA LYS A 671 -20.18 -10.81 2.91
C LYS A 671 -19.58 -9.39 2.87
N TYR A 672 -20.42 -8.36 2.89
CA TYR A 672 -20.06 -6.95 2.70
C TYR A 672 -20.58 -6.04 3.82
N PHE A 673 -21.26 -6.61 4.82
CA PHE A 673 -21.87 -5.88 5.92
C PHE A 673 -21.65 -6.61 7.25
N GLY A 674 -21.52 -5.85 8.32
CA GLY A 674 -21.58 -6.35 9.70
C GLY A 674 -22.09 -5.25 10.63
N ALA A 675 -22.54 -5.63 11.81
CA ALA A 675 -22.90 -4.68 12.86
C ALA A 675 -22.56 -5.23 14.24
N ASP A 676 -22.24 -4.36 15.18
CA ASP A 676 -22.03 -4.67 16.59
C ASP A 676 -22.88 -3.74 17.45
N ILE A 677 -23.56 -4.27 18.47
CA ILE A 677 -24.32 -3.48 19.44
C ILE A 677 -23.77 -3.78 20.83
N SER A 678 -23.22 -2.76 21.49
CA SER A 678 -22.64 -2.86 22.83
C SER A 678 -23.51 -2.15 23.87
N PHE A 679 -23.78 -2.85 24.96
CA PHE A 679 -24.39 -2.31 26.18
C PHE A 679 -23.36 -2.49 27.29
N GLY A 680 -22.78 -1.40 27.77
CA GLY A 680 -21.67 -1.45 28.72
C GLY A 680 -21.91 -0.60 29.95
N ILE A 681 -21.20 -0.93 31.00
CA ILE A 681 -21.02 -0.08 32.16
C ILE A 681 -19.53 0.17 32.29
N ASN A 682 -19.12 1.43 32.33
CA ASN A 682 -17.72 1.81 32.51
C ASN A 682 -17.56 2.80 33.66
N TRP A 683 -16.47 2.65 34.41
CA TRP A 683 -16.13 3.55 35.51
C TRP A 683 -14.62 3.75 35.55
N PHE A 684 -14.18 4.98 35.83
CA PHE A 684 -12.78 5.34 35.91
C PHE A 684 -12.36 5.49 37.36
N GLY A 685 -11.23 4.91 37.72
CA GLY A 685 -10.63 5.03 39.03
C GLY A 685 -9.81 6.31 39.17
N GLU A 686 -9.70 6.77 40.40
CA GLU A 686 -8.84 7.87 40.82
C GLU A 686 -7.38 7.45 40.74
N THR A 687 -6.69 7.74 39.64
CA THR A 687 -5.23 7.73 39.62
C THR A 687 -4.74 8.90 38.78
N GLY A 688 -3.90 9.74 39.39
CA GLY A 688 -3.14 10.78 38.70
C GLY A 688 -1.73 10.30 38.43
N GLY A 689 -1.24 10.55 37.21
CA GLY A 689 0.18 10.49 36.90
C GLY A 689 0.81 11.86 37.12
N ASN A 690 2.00 11.90 37.71
CA ASN A 690 2.79 13.07 38.12
C ASN A 690 2.28 13.80 39.37
N ASP A 691 2.52 13.24 40.56
CA ASP A 691 2.45 13.89 41.89
C ASP A 691 1.14 14.59 42.29
N VAL A 692 0.06 14.43 41.52
CA VAL A 692 -1.27 15.00 41.80
C VAL A 692 -2.26 13.86 41.95
N ASN A 693 -2.55 13.45 43.19
CA ASN A 693 -3.70 12.60 43.44
C ASN A 693 -4.96 13.44 43.30
N PHE A 694 -5.89 12.96 42.48
CA PHE A 694 -7.08 13.68 42.09
C PHE A 694 -8.29 12.98 42.72
N ARG A 695 -9.13 13.71 43.48
CA ARG A 695 -10.33 13.13 44.11
C ARG A 695 -11.48 13.14 43.10
N ALA A 696 -12.08 11.99 42.81
CA ALA A 696 -13.31 11.96 42.04
C ALA A 696 -14.48 12.21 42.99
N PHE A 697 -15.21 13.31 42.80
CA PHE A 697 -16.43 13.57 43.59
C PHE A 697 -17.54 12.56 43.25
N ASN A 698 -17.46 11.95 42.07
CA ASN A 698 -18.43 10.99 41.59
C ASN A 698 -17.78 9.77 40.92
N ASN A 699 -17.80 8.64 41.63
CA ASN A 699 -17.39 7.32 41.14
C ASN A 699 -18.55 6.53 40.51
N THR A 700 -19.68 7.17 40.19
CA THR A 700 -20.79 6.47 39.56
C THR A 700 -20.39 5.92 38.20
N PRO A 701 -20.89 4.72 37.85
CA PRO A 701 -20.66 4.17 36.53
C PRO A 701 -21.39 4.98 35.46
N ASN A 702 -20.83 5.00 34.26
CA ASN A 702 -21.51 5.45 33.06
C ASN A 702 -22.10 4.24 32.34
N LEU A 703 -23.32 4.38 31.87
CA LEU A 703 -23.97 3.43 30.97
C LEU A 703 -23.59 3.79 29.53
N LYS A 704 -23.14 2.81 28.77
CA LYS A 704 -22.78 2.92 27.36
C LYS A 704 -23.78 2.14 26.52
N LEU A 705 -24.36 2.81 25.53
CA LEU A 705 -25.13 2.18 24.48
C LEU A 705 -24.51 2.55 23.13
N MET A 706 -23.96 1.58 22.41
CA MET A 706 -23.24 1.87 21.17
C MET A 706 -23.56 0.87 20.07
N GLY A 707 -24.12 1.34 18.97
CA GLY A 707 -24.27 0.61 17.71
C GLY A 707 -23.14 0.97 16.75
N THR A 708 -22.50 -0.03 16.17
CA THR A 708 -21.47 0.14 15.14
C THR A 708 -21.85 -0.67 13.91
N VAL A 709 -21.74 -0.06 12.73
CA VAL A 709 -22.08 -0.68 11.44
C VAL A 709 -20.86 -0.58 10.52
N TYR A 710 -20.57 -1.70 9.86
CA TYR A 710 -19.44 -1.85 8.95
C TYR A 710 -19.97 -2.19 7.57
N ALA A 711 -19.45 -1.53 6.54
CA ALA A 711 -19.78 -1.84 5.16
C ALA A 711 -18.54 -1.75 4.26
N THR A 712 -18.39 -2.68 3.32
CA THR A 712 -17.20 -2.74 2.46
C THR A 712 -17.57 -3.03 1.01
N PRO A 713 -16.95 -2.36 0.01
CA PRO A 713 -17.17 -2.67 -1.39
C PRO A 713 -16.64 -4.05 -1.75
N LYS A 714 -17.21 -4.71 -2.78
CA LYS A 714 -16.92 -6.13 -3.09
C LYS A 714 -15.42 -6.46 -3.16
N LYS A 715 -14.62 -5.61 -3.81
CA LYS A 715 -13.20 -5.86 -4.13
C LYS A 715 -12.17 -5.25 -3.15
N SER A 716 -12.56 -4.55 -2.09
CA SER A 716 -11.62 -3.85 -1.20
C SER A 716 -11.63 -4.41 0.21
N LYS A 717 -10.51 -4.45 0.95
CA LYS A 717 -10.55 -4.74 2.40
C LYS A 717 -11.05 -3.55 3.22
N ASN A 718 -11.07 -2.36 2.62
CA ASN A 718 -11.40 -1.09 3.23
C ASN A 718 -12.92 -0.87 3.20
N GLY A 719 -13.43 0.10 3.95
CA GLY A 719 -14.86 0.36 3.94
C GLY A 719 -15.31 1.51 4.81
N LEU A 720 -16.63 1.63 4.94
CA LEU A 720 -17.30 2.58 5.80
C LEU A 720 -17.48 1.98 7.20
N PHE A 721 -17.31 2.85 8.19
CA PHE A 721 -17.48 2.56 9.60
C PHE A 721 -18.38 3.64 10.18
N LEU A 722 -19.56 3.26 10.65
CA LEU A 722 -20.54 4.14 11.26
C LEU A 722 -20.74 3.74 12.71
N ARG A 723 -20.63 4.69 13.64
CA ARG A 723 -20.89 4.49 15.07
C ARG A 723 -21.99 5.46 15.51
N LEU A 724 -23.03 4.93 16.14
CA LEU A 724 -24.15 5.69 16.69
C LEU A 724 -24.44 5.18 18.10
N GLY A 725 -24.57 6.08 19.07
CA GLY A 725 -24.90 5.67 20.43
C GLY A 725 -24.93 6.83 21.39
N ALA A 726 -24.83 6.52 22.68
CA ALA A 726 -24.70 7.49 23.73
C ALA A 726 -23.98 6.90 24.95
N TYR A 727 -23.40 7.80 25.73
CA TYR A 727 -23.05 7.54 27.12
C TYR A 727 -24.05 8.24 28.02
N TYR A 728 -24.39 7.64 29.15
CA TYR A 728 -25.29 8.19 30.14
C TYR A 728 -24.66 8.04 31.52
N ASN A 729 -24.47 9.14 32.22
CA ASN A 729 -23.92 9.10 33.57
C ASN A 729 -25.03 8.83 34.58
N LEU A 730 -24.84 7.80 35.42
CA LEU A 730 -25.85 7.40 36.40
C LEU A 730 -25.92 8.33 37.62
N GLY A 731 -24.92 9.20 37.83
CA GLY A 731 -24.85 10.08 39.00
C GLY A 731 -25.54 11.43 38.81
N ASP A 732 -25.27 12.11 37.70
CA ASP A 732 -25.82 13.44 37.37
C ASP A 732 -26.96 13.38 36.32
N TYR A 733 -27.23 12.19 35.77
CA TYR A 733 -28.23 11.94 34.75
C TYR A 733 -27.97 12.65 33.41
N GLU A 734 -26.73 13.04 33.14
CA GLU A 734 -26.34 13.60 31.84
C GLU A 734 -26.27 12.53 30.76
N SER A 735 -26.76 12.88 29.56
CA SER A 735 -26.69 12.04 28.37
C SER A 735 -25.82 12.68 27.30
N PHE A 736 -24.95 11.88 26.70
CA PHE A 736 -24.03 12.33 25.68
C PHE A 736 -24.16 11.47 24.41
N PRO A 737 -24.89 11.93 23.37
CA PRO A 737 -25.08 11.20 22.13
C PRO A 737 -23.85 11.33 21.21
N GLN A 738 -23.50 10.23 20.54
CA GLN A 738 -22.38 10.16 19.61
C GLN A 738 -22.82 9.66 18.24
N LEU A 739 -22.38 10.35 17.19
CA LEU A 739 -22.50 9.91 15.80
C LEU A 739 -21.15 10.12 15.10
N MET A 740 -20.44 9.03 14.82
CA MET A 740 -19.18 9.06 14.10
C MET A 740 -19.32 8.35 12.76
N ILE A 741 -18.81 8.97 11.70
CA ILE A 741 -18.69 8.32 10.38
C ILE A 741 -17.24 8.37 9.97
N GLY A 742 -16.70 7.22 9.58
CA GLY A 742 -15.30 7.10 9.24
C GLY A 742 -15.01 6.11 8.13
N TYR A 743 -13.81 6.23 7.58
CA TYR A 743 -13.26 5.29 6.61
C TYR A 743 -12.30 4.33 7.31
N ALA A 744 -12.56 3.03 7.20
CA ALA A 744 -11.74 1.98 7.76
C ALA A 744 -10.78 1.41 6.70
N ALA A 745 -9.50 1.31 7.04
CA ALA A 745 -8.45 0.81 6.17
C ALA A 745 -8.47 -0.71 5.99
N ASN A 746 -9.04 -1.47 6.94
CA ASN A 746 -9.15 -2.92 6.84
C ASN A 746 -10.30 -3.45 7.72
N LEU A 747 -11.29 -4.13 7.14
CA LEU A 747 -12.45 -4.67 7.85
C LEU A 747 -12.45 -6.21 7.92
N SER A 748 -11.33 -6.88 7.62
CA SER A 748 -11.23 -8.35 7.60
C SER A 748 -11.66 -9.03 8.92
N SER A 749 -11.39 -8.41 10.07
CA SER A 749 -11.81 -8.92 11.39
C SER A 749 -13.31 -8.77 11.69
N PHE A 750 -14.00 -7.90 10.95
CA PHE A 750 -15.39 -7.50 11.19
C PHE A 750 -16.35 -8.01 10.12
N ILE A 751 -15.86 -8.29 8.92
CA ILE A 751 -16.68 -8.73 7.79
C ILE A 751 -16.11 -10.01 7.21
N ASN A 752 -16.93 -11.06 7.15
CA ASN A 752 -16.57 -12.32 6.54
C ASN A 752 -16.64 -12.23 5.01
N LYS A 753 -15.56 -11.75 4.40
CA LYS A 753 -15.35 -11.88 2.95
C LYS A 753 -14.88 -13.29 2.62
N GLY A 754 -15.78 -14.26 2.67
CA GLY A 754 -15.50 -15.55 2.03
C GLY A 754 -15.17 -15.29 0.56
N ALA A 755 -14.01 -15.74 0.08
CA ALA A 755 -13.57 -15.51 -1.29
C ALA A 755 -14.71 -15.81 -2.28
N ASN A 756 -15.01 -14.84 -3.16
CA ASN A 756 -15.72 -15.19 -4.39
C ASN A 756 -14.72 -15.96 -5.24
N GLN A 757 -15.22 -17.05 -5.82
CA GLN A 757 -14.56 -17.83 -6.87
C GLN A 757 -14.00 -16.93 -7.97
#